data_AF-A0A960T9Y9-F1
#
_entry.id   AF-A0A960T9Y9-F1
#
_cell.length_a   1.000
_cell.length_b   1.000
_cell.length_c   1.000
_cell.angle_alpha   90.00
_cell.angle_beta   90.00
_cell.angle_gamma   90.00
#
_symmetry.space_group_name_H-M   'P 1'
#
loop_
_entity.id
_entity.type
_entity.pdbx_description
1 polymer ?
#
loop_
_entity_poly.entity_id
_entity_poly.type
_entity_poly.pdbx_seq_one_letter_code
_entity_poly.pdbx_strand_id
1 'polypeptide(L)'
;MRFFEPAFRAGVYPNMKSVSARPGLVALAACLAFLPLSAESDSRETEPLSADSRISTVHVFDGQALLVRKTSITLPAGRSRVSFAGLPEKLLDQTVRLRLKSASDLRLLDLRVETVVEKEFRSLEAEKAEKELKAAEQELREVTALYLAQMEQKKALSSVDLKPGENQRPVVSIERWKAIFGFVDQSLEAINQRLNALLGRIDGARRRLEIALTVAERYKSQSETKRKTVLVDLEAPRAGQYEIALEYGVDDAGWFPHYRLTLDESRASRPMVHLTSAVYIYNETGEDWSSAKVSLSTADLTNPSRLPEIRKWTIASVIRPEREHIAQKDSPSRSPMVQKSNDMERSVAEEAYADEPAPEANSTTAYKPAPQKKEEKFIKQQQRMEQSVNEIRGYYEKNLADVKEDLADQKAREARDLMEDFRESVNKQETYYNNRDFSNARQFSNRTLEIIKRLSPSERARFEREIKQAEKIQSWSYEMEQSKLLRSKLTAPGRQVPGDFSMDAPLAVSVASDGVLRSVFISEDSYSATLSYEVSLNDSPGAYLTAAIDFTGKQALLSGPVEVYYGEDFGGTSHHPMVTAGETYNLNLGRDPDIEIEREDREYETSEGLFGGKRAVRYETTFKIHNRRSYAITMDCFGAVPRSSDDRISIENVQLNPAPVEKEDNGIVRFRLNLKANERSSIRMSFQLIHDRDVLPVVRAAGGSR
;
A
#
# COMPACT_ATOMS: atom_id res chain seq x y z
N MET A 1 56.00 -39.29 48.84
CA MET A 1 56.62 -40.62 49.06
C MET A 1 57.01 -41.20 47.71
N ARG A 2 58.17 -41.87 47.61
CA ARG A 2 58.63 -42.86 46.59
C ARG A 2 58.39 -42.53 45.09
N PHE A 3 59.44 -42.35 44.27
CA PHE A 3 60.17 -43.40 43.51
C PHE A 3 59.25 -44.18 42.52
N PHE A 4 59.59 -44.42 41.24
CA PHE A 4 60.91 -44.55 40.58
C PHE A 4 60.93 -43.95 39.15
N GLU A 5 62.13 -43.64 38.64
CA GLU A 5 62.49 -43.53 37.20
C GLU A 5 63.27 -44.81 36.79
N PRO A 6 63.52 -45.14 35.49
CA PRO A 6 64.92 -44.99 35.01
C PRO A 6 65.20 -44.92 33.47
N ALA A 7 66.36 -44.35 33.09
CA ALA A 7 67.32 -44.81 32.04
C ALA A 7 66.89 -44.89 30.54
N PHE A 8 67.73 -44.84 29.48
CA PHE A 8 69.15 -44.50 29.15
C PHE A 8 69.20 -44.29 27.58
N ARG A 9 70.25 -43.95 26.80
CA ARG A 9 71.73 -43.76 26.82
C ARG A 9 72.09 -42.75 25.67
N ALA A 10 73.08 -41.85 25.78
CA ALA A 10 74.49 -41.94 25.34
C ALA A 10 74.76 -42.28 23.85
N GLY A 11 75.65 -41.59 23.10
CA GLY A 11 76.47 -40.39 23.39
C GLY A 11 77.64 -40.15 22.39
N VAL A 12 78.63 -39.31 22.77
CA VAL A 12 80.07 -39.28 22.29
C VAL A 12 80.34 -38.72 20.86
N TYR A 13 80.79 -37.45 20.66
CA TYR A 13 82.18 -36.87 20.70
C TYR A 13 82.96 -36.97 19.32
N PRO A 14 84.14 -36.32 19.07
CA PRO A 14 84.23 -34.92 18.58
C PRO A 14 85.30 -34.66 17.46
N ASN A 15 85.72 -33.38 17.27
CA ASN A 15 86.98 -32.91 16.61
C ASN A 15 87.07 -32.99 15.06
N MET A 16 87.91 -32.24 14.32
CA MET A 16 88.67 -30.97 14.53
C MET A 16 89.21 -30.44 13.16
N LYS A 17 89.23 -29.12 12.93
CA LYS A 17 90.18 -28.36 12.04
C LYS A 17 90.18 -28.68 10.51
N SER A 18 90.68 -27.84 9.57
CA SER A 18 90.89 -26.36 9.48
C SER A 18 91.44 -25.97 8.07
N VAL A 19 91.27 -24.71 7.61
CA VAL A 19 92.00 -24.05 6.47
C VAL A 19 91.60 -24.61 5.07
N SER A 20 91.39 -23.85 3.96
CA SER A 20 91.91 -22.55 3.46
C SER A 20 90.99 -21.72 2.55
N ALA A 21 91.14 -20.39 2.60
CA ALA A 21 91.05 -19.35 1.55
C ALA A 21 90.12 -19.46 0.29
N ARG A 22 89.10 -18.56 0.25
CA ARG A 22 88.77 -17.50 -0.77
C ARG A 22 88.74 -17.77 -2.30
N PRO A 23 88.04 -16.95 -3.14
CA PRO A 23 87.20 -15.76 -2.82
C PRO A 23 85.75 -15.78 -3.40
N GLY A 24 84.92 -14.84 -2.95
CA GLY A 24 83.62 -14.48 -3.55
C GLY A 24 83.04 -13.22 -2.86
N LEU A 25 82.37 -12.34 -3.62
CA LEU A 25 81.67 -11.16 -3.08
C LEU A 25 80.37 -11.60 -2.35
N VAL A 26 79.78 -10.84 -1.40
CA VAL A 26 79.26 -9.46 -1.52
C VAL A 26 79.19 -8.73 -0.16
N ALA A 27 79.48 -7.41 -0.20
CA ALA A 27 79.11 -6.31 0.72
C ALA A 27 79.46 -6.29 2.24
N LEU A 28 79.95 -5.12 2.67
CA LEU A 28 79.83 -4.57 4.04
C LEU A 28 78.38 -4.04 4.25
N ALA A 29 77.88 -3.64 5.43
CA ALA A 29 78.52 -3.28 6.70
C ALA A 29 77.59 -3.70 7.89
N ALA A 30 78.12 -4.23 9.00
CA ALA A 30 78.60 -3.51 10.20
C ALA A 30 77.50 -3.09 11.21
N CYS A 31 77.45 -3.87 12.30
CA CYS A 31 77.14 -3.50 13.70
C CYS A 31 76.15 -2.37 14.03
N LEU A 32 75.03 -2.74 14.66
CA LEU A 32 74.62 -2.14 15.95
C LEU A 32 73.72 -3.11 16.73
N ALA A 33 74.13 -3.47 17.95
CA ALA A 33 73.36 -4.37 18.81
C ALA A 33 72.32 -3.56 19.61
N PHE A 34 71.18 -3.29 18.99
CA PHE A 34 70.02 -2.77 19.72
C PHE A 34 69.40 -3.88 20.56
N LEU A 35 69.29 -3.63 21.87
CA LEU A 35 68.34 -4.37 22.72
C LEU A 35 66.94 -4.11 22.16
N PRO A 36 66.10 -5.15 21.92
CA PRO A 36 64.68 -4.94 21.83
C PRO A 36 64.21 -4.50 23.23
N LEU A 37 64.06 -3.18 23.38
CA LEU A 37 63.27 -2.58 24.44
C LEU A 37 61.92 -3.31 24.48
N SER A 38 61.34 -3.54 25.67
CA SER A 38 60.00 -4.13 25.75
C SER A 38 59.04 -3.29 24.91
N ALA A 39 58.59 -3.85 23.80
CA ALA A 39 57.42 -3.34 23.12
C ALA A 39 56.24 -3.64 24.05
N GLU A 40 55.78 -2.63 24.80
CA GLU A 40 54.35 -2.44 25.01
C GLU A 40 53.68 -2.82 23.69
N SER A 41 52.85 -3.87 23.70
CA SER A 41 52.17 -4.32 22.49
C SER A 41 51.07 -3.31 22.19
N ASP A 42 51.49 -2.21 21.54
CA ASP A 42 50.68 -1.06 21.18
C ASP A 42 49.34 -1.53 20.62
N SER A 43 48.26 -1.00 21.16
CA SER A 43 46.91 -1.52 20.98
C SER A 43 46.37 -1.15 19.61
N ARG A 44 46.94 -1.79 18.58
CA ARG A 44 46.32 -1.93 17.27
C ARG A 44 44.94 -2.52 17.49
N GLU A 45 43.93 -1.69 17.33
CA GLU A 45 42.57 -2.17 17.17
C GLU A 45 42.54 -3.02 15.90
N THR A 46 42.62 -4.34 16.08
CA THR A 46 42.33 -5.29 15.01
C THR A 46 40.92 -5.01 14.53
N GLU A 47 40.78 -4.69 13.24
CA GLU A 47 39.47 -4.46 12.62
C GLU A 47 38.52 -5.62 12.97
N PRO A 48 37.26 -5.32 13.34
CA PRO A 48 36.36 -6.33 13.86
C PRO A 48 36.01 -7.33 12.76
N LEU A 49 36.13 -8.62 13.09
CA LEU A 49 35.80 -9.71 12.16
C LEU A 49 34.28 -9.71 11.92
N SER A 50 33.86 -9.45 10.69
CA SER A 50 32.44 -9.43 10.31
C SER A 50 31.79 -10.81 10.51
N ALA A 51 30.66 -10.82 11.20
CA ALA A 51 29.88 -12.02 11.52
C ALA A 51 28.63 -12.14 10.63
N ASP A 52 28.84 -12.62 9.40
CA ASP A 52 27.75 -12.96 8.46
C ASP A 52 26.79 -13.96 9.13
N SER A 53 25.60 -13.48 9.48
CA SER A 53 24.70 -14.17 10.40
C SER A 53 23.25 -14.12 9.93
N ARG A 54 22.54 -15.24 10.09
CA ARG A 54 21.16 -15.42 9.59
C ARG A 54 20.19 -15.70 10.74
N ILE A 55 19.03 -15.04 10.73
CA ILE A 55 17.92 -15.31 11.65
C ILE A 55 17.52 -16.79 11.49
N SER A 56 17.47 -17.52 12.61
CA SER A 56 17.22 -18.97 12.63
C SER A 56 16.04 -19.36 13.52
N THR A 57 15.68 -18.50 14.47
CA THR A 57 14.54 -18.68 15.37
C THR A 57 13.98 -17.30 15.72
N VAL A 58 12.66 -17.22 15.81
CA VAL A 58 11.89 -16.03 16.17
C VAL A 58 10.91 -16.42 17.27
N HIS A 59 10.91 -15.67 18.37
CA HIS A 59 9.86 -15.72 19.38
C HIS A 59 9.05 -14.42 19.28
N VAL A 60 7.79 -14.48 18.87
CA VAL A 60 6.92 -13.31 18.65
C VAL A 60 6.03 -13.08 19.87
N PHE A 61 5.96 -11.85 20.34
CA PHE A 61 5.18 -11.39 21.50
C PHE A 61 4.09 -10.39 21.03
N ASP A 62 3.40 -9.71 21.96
CA ASP A 62 2.53 -8.58 21.61
C ASP A 62 3.39 -7.32 21.40
N GLY A 63 3.57 -6.89 20.14
CA GLY A 63 4.34 -5.70 19.78
C GLY A 63 5.87 -5.89 19.60
N GLN A 64 6.42 -7.04 19.98
CA GLN A 64 7.87 -7.30 19.99
C GLN A 64 8.23 -8.69 19.45
N ALA A 65 9.49 -8.90 19.06
CA ALA A 65 10.05 -10.22 18.78
C ALA A 65 11.47 -10.39 19.33
N LEU A 66 11.81 -11.59 19.81
CA LEU A 66 13.17 -12.01 20.17
C LEU A 66 13.74 -12.84 19.01
N LEU A 67 14.78 -12.33 18.36
CA LEU A 67 15.43 -12.93 17.20
C LEU A 67 16.71 -13.64 17.62
N VAL A 68 16.93 -14.86 17.10
CA VAL A 68 18.17 -15.62 17.29
C VAL A 68 18.86 -15.85 15.95
N ARG A 69 19.90 -15.05 15.69
CA ARG A 69 20.80 -15.22 14.54
C ARG A 69 21.84 -16.29 14.84
N LYS A 70 22.21 -17.09 13.86
CA LYS A 70 23.34 -18.03 13.93
C LYS A 70 24.41 -17.69 12.90
N THR A 71 25.66 -17.93 13.27
CA THR A 71 26.83 -17.87 12.39
C THR A 71 27.88 -18.91 12.83
N SER A 72 28.87 -19.14 11.98
CA SER A 72 30.01 -20.01 12.26
C SER A 72 31.28 -19.28 11.82
N ILE A 73 32.05 -18.80 12.80
CA ILE A 73 33.17 -17.88 12.59
C ILE A 73 34.50 -18.57 12.87
N THR A 74 35.51 -18.30 12.05
CA THR A 74 36.87 -18.80 12.27
C THR A 74 37.67 -17.76 13.05
N LEU A 75 38.18 -18.14 14.22
CA LEU A 75 38.94 -17.28 15.11
C LEU A 75 40.39 -17.79 15.26
N PRO A 76 41.40 -16.91 15.34
CA PRO A 76 42.74 -17.27 15.78
C PRO A 76 42.76 -17.62 17.28
N ALA A 77 43.87 -18.19 17.77
CA ALA A 77 44.07 -18.34 19.21
C ALA A 77 44.38 -16.97 19.86
N GLY A 78 43.83 -16.72 21.05
CA GLY A 78 43.94 -15.45 21.76
C GLY A 78 42.66 -14.62 21.67
N ARG A 79 42.80 -13.29 21.71
CA ARG A 79 41.67 -12.35 21.65
C ARG A 79 41.28 -12.00 20.22
N SER A 80 40.01 -11.74 19.98
CA SER A 80 39.49 -11.25 18.70
C SER A 80 38.19 -10.47 18.89
N ARG A 81 38.07 -9.33 18.19
CA ARG A 81 36.82 -8.56 18.11
C ARG A 81 35.98 -9.06 16.95
N VAL A 82 34.68 -9.20 17.17
CA VAL A 82 33.69 -9.68 16.19
C VAL A 82 32.56 -8.66 16.09
N SER A 83 32.10 -8.36 14.86
CA SER A 83 31.03 -7.39 14.59
C SER A 83 29.81 -8.05 13.94
N PHE A 84 28.65 -7.87 14.57
CA PHE A 84 27.35 -8.13 13.95
C PHE A 84 26.77 -6.80 13.49
N ALA A 85 27.08 -6.42 12.24
CA ALA A 85 26.64 -5.16 11.63
C ALA A 85 25.22 -5.26 11.03
N GLY A 86 24.64 -4.11 10.68
CA GLY A 86 23.40 -4.05 9.92
C GLY A 86 22.14 -4.47 10.68
N LEU A 87 22.11 -4.37 12.01
CA LEU A 87 20.93 -4.65 12.84
C LEU A 87 19.98 -3.41 12.86
N PRO A 88 18.68 -3.53 13.18
CA PRO A 88 17.74 -2.40 13.11
C PRO A 88 17.91 -1.40 14.27
N GLU A 89 17.56 -0.11 14.05
CA GLU A 89 17.53 0.91 15.13
C GLU A 89 16.64 0.49 16.31
N LYS A 90 15.52 -0.20 16.00
CA LYS A 90 14.51 -0.72 16.95
C LYS A 90 14.99 -1.90 17.81
N LEU A 91 16.24 -2.34 17.66
CA LEU A 91 16.83 -3.37 18.52
C LEU A 91 16.91 -2.84 19.97
N LEU A 92 16.47 -3.68 20.91
CA LEU A 92 16.34 -3.38 22.33
C LEU A 92 17.65 -3.68 23.06
N ASP A 93 18.48 -2.67 23.31
CA ASP A 93 19.89 -2.85 23.74
C ASP A 93 20.03 -3.70 25.03
N GLN A 94 19.09 -3.57 25.98
CA GLN A 94 19.04 -4.32 27.23
C GLN A 94 18.76 -5.84 27.06
N THR A 95 18.40 -6.27 25.85
CA THR A 95 18.06 -7.67 25.55
C THR A 95 19.18 -8.43 24.84
N VAL A 96 20.24 -7.75 24.39
CA VAL A 96 21.29 -8.36 23.55
C VAL A 96 22.12 -9.36 24.34
N ARG A 97 22.24 -10.58 23.82
CA ARG A 97 22.94 -11.72 24.45
C ARG A 97 23.70 -12.52 23.40
N LEU A 98 24.90 -12.98 23.76
CA LEU A 98 25.62 -13.97 22.96
C LEU A 98 25.39 -15.36 23.54
N ARG A 99 24.84 -16.27 22.72
CA ARG A 99 24.70 -17.70 23.03
C ARG A 99 25.88 -18.46 22.42
N LEU A 100 26.73 -18.99 23.28
CA LEU A 100 27.81 -19.92 22.92
C LEU A 100 27.28 -21.36 22.98
N LYS A 101 27.70 -22.20 22.03
CA LYS A 101 27.37 -23.63 22.04
C LYS A 101 28.05 -24.31 23.23
N SER A 102 27.34 -25.09 24.04
CA SER A 102 27.79 -25.61 25.36
C SER A 102 29.02 -26.53 25.37
N ALA A 103 29.71 -26.70 24.24
CA ALA A 103 30.94 -27.47 24.07
C ALA A 103 32.09 -26.63 23.44
N SER A 104 31.96 -25.30 23.35
CA SER A 104 33.07 -24.42 22.99
C SER A 104 33.71 -23.80 24.22
N ASP A 105 35.03 -23.95 24.33
CA ASP A 105 35.87 -23.32 25.38
C ASP A 105 36.03 -21.79 25.18
N LEU A 106 35.14 -21.16 24.42
CA LEU A 106 35.20 -19.76 24.03
C LEU A 106 34.74 -18.86 25.19
N ARG A 107 35.41 -17.75 25.43
CA ARG A 107 35.06 -16.79 26.49
C ARG A 107 34.59 -15.47 25.91
N LEU A 108 33.53 -14.93 26.48
CA LEU A 108 33.09 -13.55 26.26
C LEU A 108 33.86 -12.62 27.21
N LEU A 109 34.45 -11.55 26.68
CA LEU A 109 35.18 -10.53 27.44
C LEU A 109 34.38 -9.22 27.55
N ASP A 110 33.84 -8.74 26.43
CA ASP A 110 33.01 -7.53 26.33
C ASP A 110 31.91 -7.74 25.28
N LEU A 111 30.77 -7.09 25.48
CA LEU A 111 29.69 -6.97 24.50
C LEU A 111 29.09 -5.58 24.61
N ARG A 112 29.09 -4.84 23.49
CA ARG A 112 28.54 -3.48 23.39
C ARG A 112 27.68 -3.34 22.15
N VAL A 113 26.74 -2.40 22.19
CA VAL A 113 25.93 -2.01 21.03
C VAL A 113 26.31 -0.59 20.63
N GLU A 114 26.64 -0.39 19.36
CA GLU A 114 26.98 0.91 18.79
C GLU A 114 25.96 1.26 17.70
N THR A 115 25.34 2.44 17.80
CA THR A 115 24.42 2.95 16.75
C THR A 115 25.24 3.60 15.65
N VAL A 116 25.26 2.98 14.48
CA VAL A 116 25.93 3.50 13.28
C VAL A 116 24.91 4.25 12.43
N VAL A 117 25.18 5.52 12.14
CA VAL A 117 24.44 6.27 11.12
C VAL A 117 24.95 5.83 9.75
N GLU A 118 24.37 4.77 9.21
CA GLU A 118 24.62 4.38 7.82
C GLU A 118 23.94 5.41 6.92
N LYS A 119 24.73 6.33 6.38
CA LYS A 119 24.35 7.03 5.14
C LYS A 119 24.26 5.94 4.08
N GLU A 120 23.03 5.65 3.63
CA GLU A 120 22.73 4.48 2.81
C GLU A 120 23.81 4.25 1.74
N PHE A 121 24.32 3.02 1.67
CA PHE A 121 25.18 2.61 0.58
C PHE A 121 24.43 2.92 -0.71
N ARG A 122 24.94 3.90 -1.49
CA ARG A 122 24.29 4.43 -2.69
C ARG A 122 23.80 3.25 -3.52
N SER A 123 22.48 3.09 -3.60
CA SER A 123 21.89 1.97 -4.34
C SER A 123 22.41 1.99 -5.77
N LEU A 124 22.48 0.81 -6.41
CA LEU A 124 22.91 0.71 -7.80
C LEU A 124 22.01 1.60 -8.70
N GLU A 125 20.77 1.84 -8.26
CA GLU A 125 19.74 2.69 -8.82
C GLU A 125 20.03 4.19 -8.58
N ALA A 126 20.47 4.58 -7.39
CA ALA A 126 20.95 5.94 -7.09
C ALA A 126 22.22 6.30 -7.88
N GLU A 127 23.16 5.36 -8.02
CA GLU A 127 24.37 5.58 -8.81
C GLU A 127 24.06 5.69 -10.31
N LYS A 128 23.13 4.87 -10.83
CA LYS A 128 22.56 5.03 -12.18
C LYS A 128 21.87 6.39 -12.35
N ALA A 129 21.09 6.84 -11.36
CA ALA A 129 20.42 8.13 -11.40
C ALA A 129 21.38 9.32 -11.45
N GLU A 130 22.45 9.32 -10.65
CA GLU A 130 23.48 10.38 -10.69
C GLU A 130 24.25 10.37 -12.03
N LYS A 131 24.52 9.18 -12.60
CA LYS A 131 25.14 9.04 -13.92
C LYS A 131 24.23 9.55 -15.05
N GLU A 132 22.94 9.21 -15.02
CA GLU A 132 21.95 9.65 -16.00
C GLU A 132 21.70 11.17 -15.90
N LEU A 133 21.69 11.75 -14.69
CA LEU A 133 21.62 13.19 -14.47
C LEU A 133 22.79 13.92 -15.16
N LYS A 134 24.03 13.48 -14.92
CA LYS A 134 25.23 14.07 -15.55
C LYS A 134 25.22 13.92 -17.07
N ALA A 135 24.73 12.80 -17.58
CA ALA A 135 24.58 12.58 -19.03
C ALA A 135 23.53 13.52 -19.65
N ALA A 136 22.37 13.68 -19.02
CA ALA A 136 21.30 14.56 -19.47
C ALA A 136 21.67 16.06 -19.38
N GLU A 137 22.39 16.47 -18.33
CA GLU A 137 22.99 17.80 -18.28
C GLU A 137 23.98 18.03 -19.43
N GLN A 138 24.83 17.05 -19.73
CA GLN A 138 25.82 17.16 -20.80
C GLN A 138 25.15 17.25 -22.17
N GLU A 139 24.14 16.42 -22.44
CA GLU A 139 23.35 16.49 -23.67
C GLU A 139 22.72 17.88 -23.85
N LEU A 140 22.14 18.46 -22.78
CA LEU A 140 21.58 19.81 -22.84
C LEU A 140 22.65 20.88 -23.12
N ARG A 141 23.83 20.79 -22.47
CA ARG A 141 24.96 21.71 -22.71
C ARG A 141 25.43 21.65 -24.18
N GLU A 142 25.61 20.44 -24.72
CA GLU A 142 26.09 20.24 -26.10
C GLU A 142 25.10 20.76 -27.15
N VAL A 143 23.81 20.44 -27.03
CA VAL A 143 22.79 20.93 -27.98
C VAL A 143 22.63 22.45 -27.87
N THR A 144 22.69 23.02 -26.67
CA THR A 144 22.63 24.48 -26.47
C THR A 144 23.83 25.18 -27.13
N ALA A 145 25.03 24.63 -27.02
CA ALA A 145 26.22 25.17 -27.70
C ALA A 145 26.08 25.15 -29.24
N LEU A 146 25.55 24.05 -29.82
CA LEU A 146 25.28 23.94 -31.25
C LEU A 146 24.23 24.97 -31.73
N TYR A 147 23.20 25.22 -30.92
CA TYR A 147 22.17 26.23 -31.20
C TYR A 147 22.76 27.64 -31.23
N LEU A 148 23.58 28.00 -30.24
CA LEU A 148 24.26 29.30 -30.18
C LEU A 148 25.21 29.50 -31.38
N ALA A 149 25.96 28.47 -31.78
CA ALA A 149 26.81 28.52 -32.97
C ALA A 149 26.02 28.73 -34.27
N GLN A 150 24.84 28.11 -34.42
CA GLN A 150 23.95 28.36 -35.56
C GLN A 150 23.30 29.76 -35.50
N MET A 151 23.02 30.30 -34.31
CA MET A 151 22.56 31.70 -34.17
C MET A 151 23.65 32.69 -34.58
N GLU A 152 24.90 32.46 -34.21
CA GLU A 152 26.03 33.30 -34.61
C GLU A 152 26.27 33.23 -36.13
N GLN A 153 26.19 32.03 -36.72
CA GLN A 153 26.25 31.86 -38.18
C GLN A 153 25.09 32.59 -38.88
N LYS A 154 23.86 32.51 -38.35
CA LYS A 154 22.70 33.26 -38.87
C LYS A 154 22.94 34.77 -38.80
N LYS A 155 23.43 35.27 -37.67
CA LYS A 155 23.75 36.68 -37.46
C LYS A 155 24.78 37.17 -38.48
N ALA A 156 25.90 36.46 -38.62
CA ALA A 156 26.96 36.77 -39.57
C ALA A 156 26.41 36.84 -41.01
N LEU A 157 25.66 35.82 -41.45
CA LEU A 157 25.06 35.78 -42.78
C LEU A 157 24.04 36.91 -43.01
N SER A 158 23.21 37.24 -42.01
CA SER A 158 22.26 38.36 -42.08
C SER A 158 22.91 39.75 -42.04
N SER A 159 24.17 39.84 -41.61
CA SER A 159 24.94 41.10 -41.54
C SER A 159 25.78 41.38 -42.79
N VAL A 160 25.70 40.54 -43.83
CA VAL A 160 26.34 40.79 -45.13
C VAL A 160 25.56 41.88 -45.87
N ASP A 161 26.03 43.13 -45.80
CA ASP A 161 25.41 44.22 -46.57
C ASP A 161 25.73 44.03 -48.07
N LEU A 162 24.69 43.65 -48.82
CA LEU A 162 24.77 43.39 -50.26
C LEU A 162 24.61 44.66 -51.12
N LYS A 163 24.54 45.86 -50.51
CA LYS A 163 24.49 47.12 -51.26
C LYS A 163 25.86 47.46 -51.85
N PRO A 164 25.98 47.80 -53.15
CA PRO A 164 27.18 48.44 -53.66
C PRO A 164 27.32 49.83 -53.02
N GLY A 165 28.51 50.14 -52.50
CA GLY A 165 28.81 51.47 -51.95
C GLY A 165 28.67 52.57 -53.01
N GLU A 166 28.24 53.76 -52.60
CA GLU A 166 27.69 54.83 -53.47
C GLU A 166 28.55 55.26 -54.67
N ASN A 167 29.86 54.98 -54.66
CA ASN A 167 30.80 55.36 -55.71
C ASN A 167 31.36 54.18 -56.55
N GLN A 168 30.71 53.01 -56.55
CA GLN A 168 31.08 51.89 -57.44
C GLN A 168 29.93 51.48 -58.38
N ARG A 169 30.19 51.51 -59.70
CA ARG A 169 29.28 50.90 -60.69
C ARG A 169 29.26 49.37 -60.51
N PRO A 170 28.10 48.71 -60.50
CA PRO A 170 28.02 47.28 -60.23
C PRO A 170 28.60 46.44 -61.38
N VAL A 171 29.81 45.91 -61.20
CA VAL A 171 30.47 44.96 -62.13
C VAL A 171 29.97 43.52 -61.89
N VAL A 172 28.65 43.37 -61.79
CA VAL A 172 27.96 42.13 -61.38
C VAL A 172 26.70 41.98 -62.22
N SER A 173 26.59 40.90 -63.00
CA SER A 173 25.40 40.65 -63.82
C SER A 173 24.16 40.35 -62.97
N ILE A 174 22.97 40.57 -63.54
CA ILE A 174 21.68 40.26 -62.89
C ILE A 174 21.60 38.77 -62.49
N GLU A 175 22.21 37.89 -63.30
CA GLU A 175 22.33 36.45 -63.02
C GLU A 175 23.21 36.17 -61.79
N ARG A 176 24.36 36.87 -61.68
CA ARG A 176 25.27 36.74 -60.55
C ARG A 176 24.67 37.31 -59.26
N TRP A 177 23.86 38.38 -59.34
CA TRP A 177 23.04 38.83 -58.22
C TRP A 177 21.98 37.79 -57.81
N LYS A 178 21.23 37.23 -58.76
CA LYS A 178 20.26 36.15 -58.49
C LYS A 178 20.92 34.93 -57.82
N ALA A 179 22.13 34.56 -58.24
CA ALA A 179 22.91 33.50 -57.60
C ALA A 179 23.35 33.85 -56.17
N ILE A 180 23.75 35.09 -55.89
CA ILE A 180 24.12 35.54 -54.54
C ILE A 180 22.90 35.55 -53.61
N PHE A 181 21.78 36.15 -54.02
CA PHE A 181 20.55 36.14 -53.23
C PHE A 181 20.04 34.72 -53.01
N GLY A 182 19.94 33.91 -54.06
CA GLY A 182 19.54 32.51 -53.95
C GLY A 182 20.44 31.67 -53.03
N PHE A 183 21.75 31.93 -53.00
CA PHE A 183 22.68 31.29 -52.05
C PHE A 183 22.43 31.75 -50.60
N VAL A 184 22.21 33.05 -50.38
CA VAL A 184 21.92 33.60 -49.04
C VAL A 184 20.57 33.09 -48.53
N ASP A 185 19.53 33.09 -49.36
CA ASP A 185 18.19 32.59 -49.02
C ASP A 185 18.22 31.09 -48.69
N GLN A 186 18.85 30.26 -49.54
CA GLN A 186 19.01 28.82 -49.28
C GLN A 186 19.85 28.56 -48.03
N SER A 187 20.87 29.38 -47.76
CA SER A 187 21.70 29.25 -46.56
C SER A 187 20.96 29.68 -45.29
N LEU A 188 20.20 30.76 -45.33
CA LEU A 188 19.35 31.20 -44.21
C LEU A 188 18.26 30.18 -43.92
N GLU A 189 17.62 29.61 -44.96
CA GLU A 189 16.61 28.58 -44.79
C GLU A 189 17.19 27.27 -44.21
N ALA A 190 18.33 26.81 -44.73
CA ALA A 190 19.04 25.66 -44.15
C ALA A 190 19.47 25.90 -42.69
N ILE A 191 19.80 27.14 -42.31
CA ILE A 191 20.11 27.52 -40.92
C ILE A 191 18.83 27.59 -40.07
N ASN A 192 17.71 28.11 -40.59
CA ASN A 192 16.40 28.10 -39.91
C ASN A 192 15.95 26.67 -39.58
N GLN A 193 16.01 25.76 -40.55
CA GLN A 193 15.66 24.35 -40.37
C GLN A 193 16.54 23.69 -39.29
N ARG A 194 17.85 23.97 -39.28
CA ARG A 194 18.78 23.49 -38.23
C ARG A 194 18.46 24.09 -36.86
N LEU A 195 18.16 25.39 -36.78
CA LEU A 195 17.79 26.05 -35.52
C LEU A 195 16.51 25.45 -34.94
N ASN A 196 15.48 25.21 -35.75
CA ASN A 196 14.24 24.58 -35.32
C ASN A 196 14.46 23.12 -34.86
N ALA A 197 15.28 22.36 -35.59
CA ALA A 197 15.67 21.01 -35.17
C ALA A 197 16.50 20.99 -33.87
N LEU A 198 17.34 22.01 -33.64
CA LEU A 198 18.12 22.17 -32.41
C LEU A 198 17.23 22.61 -31.23
N LEU A 199 16.22 23.45 -31.44
CA LEU A 199 15.22 23.78 -30.41
C LEU A 199 14.45 22.53 -29.95
N GLY A 200 13.97 21.71 -30.89
CA GLY A 200 13.31 20.43 -30.56
C GLY A 200 14.21 19.47 -29.77
N ARG A 201 15.53 19.49 -30.03
CA ARG A 201 16.53 18.74 -29.26
C ARG A 201 16.82 19.36 -27.88
N ILE A 202 16.86 20.69 -27.75
CA ILE A 202 16.98 21.38 -26.45
C ILE A 202 15.81 21.01 -25.55
N ASP A 203 14.59 21.03 -26.08
CA ASP A 203 13.37 20.62 -25.38
C ASP A 203 13.41 19.14 -24.95
N GLY A 204 13.94 18.25 -25.80
CA GLY A 204 14.19 16.85 -25.46
C GLY A 204 15.18 16.69 -24.31
N ALA A 205 16.34 17.34 -24.40
CA ALA A 205 17.39 17.29 -23.40
C ALA A 205 16.98 17.96 -22.07
N ARG A 206 16.19 19.04 -22.10
CA ARG A 206 15.58 19.65 -20.91
C ARG A 206 14.66 18.68 -20.18
N ARG A 207 13.73 18.03 -20.90
CA ARG A 207 12.84 17.02 -20.30
C ARG A 207 13.63 15.85 -19.72
N ARG A 208 14.67 15.37 -20.41
CA ARG A 208 15.56 14.31 -19.90
C ARG A 208 16.28 14.74 -18.62
N LEU A 209 16.82 15.95 -18.59
CA LEU A 209 17.49 16.53 -17.42
C LEU A 209 16.53 16.67 -16.23
N GLU A 210 15.32 17.17 -16.48
CA GLU A 210 14.31 17.36 -15.43
C GLU A 210 13.85 16.02 -14.82
N ILE A 211 13.65 14.98 -15.65
CA ILE A 211 13.37 13.61 -15.19
C ILE A 211 14.56 13.07 -14.38
N ALA A 212 15.79 13.17 -14.89
CA ALA A 212 16.97 12.65 -14.22
C ALA A 212 17.28 13.37 -12.90
N LEU A 213 17.02 14.68 -12.82
CA LEU A 213 17.09 15.48 -11.59
C LEU A 213 16.04 15.01 -10.58
N THR A 214 14.77 14.89 -11.01
CA THR A 214 13.67 14.38 -10.17
C THR A 214 14.01 13.01 -9.55
N VAL A 215 14.57 12.11 -10.34
CA VAL A 215 14.98 10.76 -9.89
C VAL A 215 16.21 10.83 -8.98
N ALA A 216 17.20 11.67 -9.28
CA ALA A 216 18.40 11.83 -8.43
C ALA A 216 18.07 12.48 -7.07
N GLU A 217 17.16 13.46 -7.03
CA GLU A 217 16.72 14.11 -5.79
C GLU A 217 15.93 13.16 -4.89
N ARG A 218 15.17 12.21 -5.46
CA ARG A 218 14.51 11.12 -4.72
C ARG A 218 15.49 10.25 -3.92
N TYR A 219 16.66 9.95 -4.48
CA TYR A 219 17.75 9.24 -3.78
C TYR A 219 18.56 10.15 -2.85
N LYS A 220 18.35 11.47 -2.91
CA LYS A 220 19.01 12.48 -2.08
C LYS A 220 18.20 12.86 -0.83
N SER A 221 16.92 12.48 -0.81
CA SER A 221 15.98 12.63 0.32
C SER A 221 15.64 11.30 1.02
N GLN A 222 16.19 10.17 0.56
CA GLN A 222 16.17 8.94 1.35
C GLN A 222 16.95 9.13 2.67
N SER A 223 16.38 8.56 3.73
CA SER A 223 16.78 8.83 5.12
C SER A 223 18.19 8.33 5.44
N GLU A 224 18.86 9.00 6.38
CA GLU A 224 20.01 8.39 7.06
C GLU A 224 19.50 7.18 7.86
N THR A 225 19.70 5.96 7.36
CA THR A 225 19.21 4.76 8.01
C THR A 225 20.16 4.38 9.14
N LYS A 226 19.73 4.66 10.37
CA LYS A 226 20.46 4.18 11.54
C LYS A 226 20.34 2.65 11.59
N ARG A 227 21.48 1.99 11.64
CA ARG A 227 21.60 0.57 11.97
C ARG A 227 22.37 0.46 13.28
N LYS A 228 22.19 -0.65 13.99
CA LYS A 228 22.99 -0.98 15.16
C LYS A 228 24.03 -2.04 14.78
N THR A 229 25.19 -1.95 15.39
CA THR A 229 26.26 -2.93 15.28
C THR A 229 26.58 -3.43 16.68
N VAL A 230 26.51 -4.74 16.89
CA VAL A 230 26.95 -5.35 18.15
C VAL A 230 28.41 -5.75 17.99
N LEU A 231 29.29 -5.16 18.80
CA LEU A 231 30.69 -5.54 18.90
C LEU A 231 30.87 -6.48 20.10
N VAL A 232 31.64 -7.53 19.88
CA VAL A 232 31.86 -8.62 20.84
C VAL A 232 33.35 -8.93 20.91
N ASP A 233 33.98 -8.71 22.06
CA ASP A 233 35.38 -9.12 22.28
C ASP A 233 35.40 -10.54 22.88
N LEU A 234 36.05 -11.47 22.18
CA LEU A 234 36.08 -12.90 22.47
C LEU A 234 37.51 -13.38 22.72
N GLU A 235 37.67 -14.38 23.57
CA GLU A 235 38.93 -15.11 23.77
C GLU A 235 38.75 -16.59 23.38
N ALA A 236 39.56 -17.03 22.40
CA ALA A 236 39.59 -18.39 21.88
C ALA A 236 40.87 -19.10 22.35
N PRO A 237 40.80 -20.23 23.07
CA PRO A 237 41.98 -20.91 23.59
C PRO A 237 42.79 -21.63 22.51
N ARG A 238 42.21 -21.85 21.32
CA ARG A 238 42.86 -22.41 20.12
C ARG A 238 42.27 -21.76 18.87
N ALA A 239 43.06 -21.70 17.81
CA ALA A 239 42.55 -21.31 16.49
C ALA A 239 41.57 -22.39 15.99
N GLY A 240 40.43 -21.99 15.43
CA GLY A 240 39.39 -22.91 15.01
C GLY A 240 38.09 -22.23 14.59
N GLN A 241 37.13 -23.05 14.19
CA GLN A 241 35.79 -22.63 13.79
C GLN A 241 34.81 -22.78 14.96
N TYR A 242 34.07 -21.72 15.27
CA TYR A 242 33.17 -21.64 16.42
C TYR A 242 31.75 -21.27 15.98
N GLU A 243 30.77 -22.09 16.36
CA GLU A 243 29.35 -21.74 16.24
C GLU A 243 28.95 -20.79 17.39
N ILE A 244 28.48 -19.60 17.02
CA ILE A 244 27.95 -18.59 17.94
C ILE A 244 26.60 -18.09 17.45
N ALA A 245 25.74 -17.69 18.38
CA ALA A 245 24.43 -17.12 18.09
C ALA A 245 24.23 -15.79 18.81
N LEU A 246 23.74 -14.78 18.09
CA LEU A 246 23.34 -13.50 18.66
C LEU A 246 21.84 -13.53 18.90
N GLU A 247 21.43 -13.18 20.11
CA GLU A 247 20.04 -13.06 20.54
C GLU A 247 19.74 -11.60 20.89
N TYR A 248 18.64 -11.04 20.38
CA TYR A 248 18.18 -9.68 20.68
C TYR A 248 16.69 -9.52 20.43
N GLY A 249 16.04 -8.69 21.26
CA GLY A 249 14.69 -8.21 21.08
C GLY A 249 14.63 -7.04 20.11
N VAL A 250 13.49 -6.88 19.44
CA VAL A 250 13.19 -5.79 18.51
C VAL A 250 11.69 -5.48 18.54
N ASP A 251 11.35 -4.19 18.46
CA ASP A 251 9.96 -3.71 18.41
C ASP A 251 9.32 -3.84 17.01
N ASP A 252 8.00 -3.66 16.97
CA ASP A 252 7.14 -3.71 15.77
C ASP A 252 7.06 -5.07 15.06
N ALA A 253 7.03 -6.15 15.84
CA ALA A 253 6.52 -7.45 15.41
C ALA A 253 5.25 -7.82 16.20
N GLY A 254 4.47 -8.80 15.75
CA GLY A 254 3.34 -9.27 16.56
C GLY A 254 2.46 -10.30 15.89
N TRP A 255 1.58 -10.92 16.68
CA TRP A 255 0.72 -12.00 16.22
C TRP A 255 -0.70 -11.93 16.79
N PHE A 256 -1.65 -12.56 16.08
CA PHE A 256 -3.06 -12.66 16.46
C PHE A 256 -3.61 -14.05 16.13
N PRO A 257 -4.42 -14.68 17.00
CA PRO A 257 -5.10 -15.94 16.68
C PRO A 257 -6.15 -15.75 15.58
N HIS A 258 -6.30 -16.73 14.70
CA HIS A 258 -7.47 -16.91 13.84
C HIS A 258 -7.70 -18.40 13.57
N TYR A 259 -8.95 -18.76 13.31
CA TYR A 259 -9.36 -20.15 13.20
C TYR A 259 -10.10 -20.38 11.89
N ARG A 260 -9.98 -21.61 11.35
CA ARG A 260 -10.90 -22.12 10.34
C ARG A 260 -11.59 -23.35 10.87
N LEU A 261 -12.91 -23.39 10.71
CA LEU A 261 -13.76 -24.47 11.16
C LEU A 261 -14.48 -25.05 9.93
N THR A 262 -14.26 -26.33 9.66
CA THR A 262 -14.99 -27.08 8.64
C THR A 262 -15.89 -28.13 9.29
N LEU A 263 -17.18 -28.12 8.93
CA LEU A 263 -18.17 -29.08 9.42
C LEU A 263 -18.25 -30.31 8.50
N ASP A 264 -18.11 -31.52 9.07
CA ASP A 264 -18.42 -32.80 8.43
C ASP A 264 -19.80 -33.30 8.88
N GLU A 265 -20.82 -33.01 8.06
CA GLU A 265 -22.20 -33.49 8.25
C GLU A 265 -22.39 -34.97 7.86
N SER A 266 -21.42 -35.65 7.24
CA SER A 266 -21.60 -37.00 6.70
C SER A 266 -21.87 -38.07 7.78
N ARG A 267 -21.50 -37.78 9.03
CA ARG A 267 -21.62 -38.69 10.18
C ARG A 267 -22.90 -38.44 10.95
N ALA A 268 -24.02 -38.93 10.40
CA ALA A 268 -25.41 -38.74 10.86
C ALA A 268 -25.79 -39.21 12.30
N SER A 269 -24.82 -39.40 13.21
CA SER A 269 -25.03 -39.70 14.64
C SER A 269 -24.19 -38.84 15.59
N ARG A 270 -23.03 -38.35 15.14
CA ARG A 270 -22.23 -37.29 15.77
C ARG A 270 -21.46 -36.57 14.66
N PRO A 271 -21.86 -35.33 14.28
CA PRO A 271 -21.11 -34.54 13.31
C PRO A 271 -19.74 -34.19 13.87
N MET A 272 -18.74 -34.14 12.99
CA MET A 272 -17.37 -33.81 13.34
C MET A 272 -17.05 -32.38 12.93
N VAL A 273 -16.35 -31.68 13.81
CA VAL A 273 -15.86 -30.33 13.57
C VAL A 273 -14.35 -30.39 13.44
N HIS A 274 -13.85 -30.09 12.25
CA HIS A 274 -12.42 -29.94 11.97
C HIS A 274 -12.03 -28.50 12.25
N LEU A 275 -11.11 -28.29 13.20
CA LEU A 275 -10.65 -26.96 13.62
C LEU A 275 -9.17 -26.79 13.29
N THR A 276 -8.90 -26.02 12.25
CA THR A 276 -7.57 -25.53 11.92
C THR A 276 -7.26 -24.29 12.77
N SER A 277 -6.23 -24.40 13.60
CA SER A 277 -5.67 -23.29 14.37
C SER A 277 -4.54 -22.63 13.59
N ALA A 278 -4.61 -21.31 13.45
CA ALA A 278 -3.61 -20.50 12.75
C ALA A 278 -3.40 -19.16 13.45
N VAL A 279 -2.38 -18.41 13.02
CA VAL A 279 -2.13 -17.03 13.48
C VAL A 279 -1.85 -16.11 12.32
N TYR A 280 -2.28 -14.85 12.41
CA TYR A 280 -1.74 -13.80 11.57
C TYR A 280 -0.50 -13.23 12.26
N ILE A 281 0.61 -13.10 11.54
CA ILE A 281 1.85 -12.48 12.02
C ILE A 281 2.15 -11.27 11.15
N TYR A 282 2.56 -10.15 11.77
CA TYR A 282 3.17 -9.03 11.07
C TYR A 282 4.63 -8.83 11.53
N ASN A 283 5.45 -8.30 10.62
CA ASN A 283 6.84 -7.95 10.86
C ASN A 283 7.09 -6.56 10.25
N GLU A 284 7.49 -5.60 11.08
CA GLU A 284 7.97 -4.28 10.67
C GLU A 284 9.30 -3.94 11.38
N THR A 285 10.07 -4.96 11.76
CA THR A 285 11.30 -4.83 12.57
C THR A 285 12.48 -4.20 11.82
N GLY A 286 12.42 -4.16 10.49
CA GLY A 286 13.52 -3.77 9.61
C GLY A 286 14.40 -4.94 9.14
N GLU A 287 13.95 -6.19 9.32
CA GLU A 287 14.66 -7.41 8.95
C GLU A 287 13.73 -8.53 8.45
N ASP A 288 14.03 -9.12 7.29
CA ASP A 288 13.25 -10.24 6.73
C ASP A 288 13.58 -11.57 7.42
N TRP A 289 12.57 -12.26 7.92
CA TRP A 289 12.72 -13.61 8.49
C TRP A 289 12.61 -14.61 7.34
N SER A 290 13.68 -15.37 7.06
CA SER A 290 13.73 -16.32 5.95
C SER A 290 13.87 -17.76 6.46
N SER A 291 12.81 -18.56 6.35
CA SER A 291 12.77 -19.96 6.82
C SER A 291 13.23 -20.14 8.28
N ALA A 292 12.78 -19.25 9.17
CA ALA A 292 13.09 -19.33 10.60
C ALA A 292 12.09 -20.23 11.33
N LYS A 293 12.52 -20.90 12.42
CA LYS A 293 11.54 -21.50 13.35
C LYS A 293 10.80 -20.38 14.06
N VAL A 294 9.48 -20.33 13.93
CA VAL A 294 8.63 -19.37 14.64
C VAL A 294 8.03 -20.03 15.88
N SER A 295 7.95 -19.26 16.96
CA SER A 295 7.20 -19.57 18.17
C SER A 295 6.57 -18.28 18.68
N LEU A 296 5.49 -18.39 19.44
CA LEU A 296 4.63 -17.28 19.83
C LEU A 296 4.43 -17.28 21.34
N SER A 297 4.27 -16.11 21.93
CA SER A 297 3.96 -15.94 23.35
C SER A 297 3.07 -14.73 23.61
N THR A 298 2.34 -14.76 24.73
CA THR A 298 1.61 -13.60 25.27
C THR A 298 2.35 -12.86 26.38
N ALA A 299 3.55 -13.33 26.75
CA ALA A 299 4.39 -12.70 27.76
C ALA A 299 4.92 -11.32 27.32
N ASP A 300 5.30 -10.48 28.28
CA ASP A 300 6.08 -9.26 28.04
C ASP A 300 7.58 -9.60 28.01
N LEU A 301 8.24 -9.36 26.87
CA LEU A 301 9.67 -9.63 26.68
C LEU A 301 10.58 -8.71 27.51
N THR A 302 10.10 -7.51 27.88
CA THR A 302 10.91 -6.46 28.51
C THR A 302 10.58 -6.19 29.97
N ASN A 303 9.34 -6.46 30.38
CA ASN A 303 8.82 -6.23 31.73
C ASN A 303 8.06 -7.47 32.27
N PRO A 304 8.72 -8.65 32.34
CA PRO A 304 8.12 -9.83 32.95
C PRO A 304 7.87 -9.63 34.45
N SER A 305 6.70 -10.08 34.93
CA SER A 305 6.32 -10.15 36.36
C SER A 305 6.13 -8.83 37.12
N ARG A 306 5.45 -7.82 36.54
CA ARG A 306 4.92 -6.67 37.31
C ARG A 306 3.51 -6.94 37.85
N LEU A 307 3.28 -6.65 39.14
CA LEU A 307 1.94 -6.72 39.76
C LEU A 307 0.96 -5.78 39.02
N PRO A 308 -0.22 -6.25 38.57
CA PRO A 308 -1.18 -5.41 37.85
C PRO A 308 -1.65 -4.20 38.66
N GLU A 309 -1.68 -3.02 38.03
CA GLU A 309 -2.15 -1.79 38.68
C GLU A 309 -3.67 -1.82 38.90
N ILE A 310 -4.09 -1.81 40.17
CA ILE A 310 -5.51 -1.81 40.54
C ILE A 310 -6.14 -0.48 40.12
N ARG A 311 -6.93 -0.51 39.04
CA ARG A 311 -7.76 0.63 38.62
C ARG A 311 -8.81 0.91 39.69
N LYS A 312 -8.69 2.05 40.39
CA LYS A 312 -9.77 2.60 41.21
C LYS A 312 -10.96 2.90 40.31
N TRP A 313 -12.05 2.18 40.52
CA TRP A 313 -13.35 2.45 39.91
C TRP A 313 -14.21 3.27 40.88
N THR A 314 -14.87 4.30 40.36
CA THR A 314 -15.77 5.17 41.11
C THR A 314 -17.10 5.21 40.40
N ILE A 315 -18.17 4.75 41.06
CA ILE A 315 -19.53 4.91 40.55
C ILE A 315 -19.90 6.39 40.64
N ALA A 316 -20.21 7.01 39.51
CA ALA A 316 -20.76 8.36 39.43
C ALA A 316 -22.20 8.29 38.90
N SER A 317 -23.14 8.99 39.54
CA SER A 317 -24.52 9.09 39.08
C SER A 317 -24.61 10.01 37.88
N VAL A 318 -24.64 9.45 36.67
CA VAL A 318 -24.89 10.21 35.45
C VAL A 318 -26.37 10.61 35.41
N ILE A 319 -26.66 11.85 35.81
CA ILE A 319 -27.92 12.50 35.44
C ILE A 319 -27.95 12.54 33.91
N ARG A 320 -28.87 11.80 33.29
CA ARG A 320 -29.11 11.94 31.85
C ARG A 320 -29.65 13.34 31.61
N PRO A 321 -29.01 14.20 30.80
CA PRO A 321 -29.66 15.42 30.37
C PRO A 321 -30.91 15.04 29.58
N GLU A 322 -32.01 15.76 29.84
CA GLU A 322 -33.23 15.69 29.04
C GLU A 322 -32.86 15.88 27.56
N ARG A 323 -33.46 15.12 26.65
CA ARG A 323 -33.20 15.33 25.22
C ARG A 323 -33.88 16.63 24.79
N GLU A 324 -33.12 17.73 24.75
CA GLU A 324 -33.55 18.92 24.02
C GLU A 324 -33.95 18.51 22.60
N HIS A 325 -35.22 18.73 22.26
CA HIS A 325 -35.72 18.53 20.91
C HIS A 325 -35.11 19.60 20.02
N ILE A 326 -33.96 19.29 19.42
CA ILE A 326 -33.38 20.09 18.34
C ILE A 326 -34.36 20.04 17.16
N ALA A 327 -35.25 21.03 17.11
CA ALA A 327 -36.05 21.29 15.93
C ALA A 327 -35.11 21.49 14.75
N GLN A 328 -35.37 20.81 13.63
CA GLN A 328 -34.62 21.03 12.40
C GLN A 328 -34.84 22.48 11.96
N LYS A 329 -33.83 23.33 12.17
CA LYS A 329 -33.72 24.58 11.43
C LYS A 329 -33.31 24.24 10.01
N ASP A 330 -34.16 24.55 9.06
CA ASP A 330 -33.84 24.47 7.65
C ASP A 330 -32.52 25.19 7.38
N SER A 331 -31.63 24.54 6.62
CA SER A 331 -30.44 25.21 6.10
C SER A 331 -30.90 26.34 5.18
N PRO A 332 -30.47 27.60 5.41
CA PRO A 332 -30.94 28.72 4.59
C PRO A 332 -30.48 28.55 3.14
N SER A 333 -31.44 28.21 2.26
CA SER A 333 -31.25 28.19 0.82
C SER A 333 -30.63 29.48 0.32
N ARG A 334 -29.64 29.38 -0.57
CA ARG A 334 -28.92 30.51 -1.18
C ARG A 334 -29.90 31.57 -1.71
N SER A 335 -29.99 32.73 -1.07
CA SER A 335 -30.70 33.88 -1.63
C SER A 335 -29.84 34.57 -2.71
N PRO A 336 -30.44 35.04 -3.82
CA PRO A 336 -29.71 35.58 -4.97
C PRO A 336 -29.55 37.10 -4.95
N MET A 337 -28.44 37.61 -5.49
CA MET A 337 -28.22 38.96 -6.06
C MET A 337 -26.75 39.05 -6.53
N VAL A 338 -26.32 39.85 -7.51
CA VAL A 338 -26.98 40.95 -8.25
C VAL A 338 -26.76 40.77 -9.76
N GLN A 339 -27.82 40.94 -10.56
CA GLN A 339 -27.69 41.55 -11.90
C GLN A 339 -28.17 43.00 -11.79
N LYS A 340 -27.41 43.95 -12.37
CA LYS A 340 -27.92 45.27 -12.74
C LYS A 340 -27.29 45.70 -14.06
N SER A 341 -28.16 45.89 -15.04
CA SER A 341 -27.89 46.72 -16.20
C SER A 341 -27.78 48.20 -15.79
N ASN A 342 -27.22 49.01 -16.68
CA ASN A 342 -27.68 50.37 -16.91
C ASN A 342 -27.32 50.74 -18.35
N ASP A 343 -28.34 51.03 -19.16
CA ASP A 343 -28.19 51.53 -20.52
C ASP A 343 -27.83 53.02 -20.54
N MET A 344 -27.49 53.54 -21.73
CA MET A 344 -28.32 54.54 -22.44
C MET A 344 -27.51 55.63 -23.19
N GLU A 345 -27.35 55.43 -24.52
CA GLU A 345 -27.40 56.47 -25.57
C GLU A 345 -26.34 57.61 -25.57
N ARG A 346 -26.06 58.39 -26.63
CA ARG A 346 -26.41 58.47 -28.08
C ARG A 346 -25.21 59.21 -28.75
N SER A 347 -25.00 59.37 -30.05
CA SER A 347 -25.70 59.08 -31.33
C SER A 347 -24.56 58.90 -32.40
N VAL A 348 -24.66 58.94 -33.74
CA VAL A 348 -25.61 59.43 -34.78
C VAL A 348 -25.60 58.44 -35.97
N ALA A 349 -26.49 58.65 -36.95
CA ALA A 349 -26.57 57.98 -38.25
C ALA A 349 -25.46 58.49 -39.23
N GLU A 350 -25.38 58.17 -40.53
CA GLU A 350 -26.45 57.76 -41.48
C GLU A 350 -25.89 57.05 -42.73
N GLU A 351 -26.75 56.34 -43.47
CA GLU A 351 -26.45 55.67 -44.75
C GLU A 351 -27.01 56.45 -45.96
N ALA A 352 -26.82 55.88 -47.17
CA ALA A 352 -27.64 55.99 -48.38
C ALA A 352 -27.26 57.01 -49.50
N TYR A 353 -27.04 56.44 -50.70
CA TYR A 353 -27.65 56.75 -52.03
C TYR A 353 -27.87 58.22 -52.49
N ALA A 354 -27.77 58.59 -53.79
CA ALA A 354 -27.38 57.93 -55.06
C ALA A 354 -26.72 59.00 -55.99
N ASP A 355 -26.30 58.77 -57.24
CA ASP A 355 -27.19 58.48 -58.38
C ASP A 355 -26.45 58.10 -59.70
N GLU A 356 -27.21 57.57 -60.65
CA GLU A 356 -26.85 57.26 -62.05
C GLU A 356 -27.00 58.51 -62.97
N PRO A 357 -26.61 58.58 -64.28
CA PRO A 357 -27.07 57.63 -65.32
C PRO A 357 -26.20 57.44 -66.61
N ALA A 358 -26.72 56.61 -67.53
CA ALA A 358 -26.38 56.51 -68.96
C ALA A 358 -27.39 57.39 -69.81
N PRO A 359 -27.42 57.45 -71.18
CA PRO A 359 -27.00 56.43 -72.16
C PRO A 359 -26.40 56.92 -73.53
N GLU A 360 -26.07 55.93 -74.37
CA GLU A 360 -26.16 55.83 -75.85
C GLU A 360 -25.63 56.88 -76.89
N ALA A 361 -24.83 56.33 -77.82
CA ALA A 361 -24.84 56.53 -79.30
C ALA A 361 -24.26 57.86 -79.91
N ASN A 362 -23.78 57.91 -81.16
CA ASN A 362 -23.92 56.97 -82.30
C ASN A 362 -22.71 56.96 -83.30
N SER A 363 -22.70 55.98 -84.22
CA SER A 363 -21.96 55.76 -85.51
C SER A 363 -20.92 56.79 -86.06
N THR A 364 -19.89 56.43 -86.88
CA THR A 364 -19.96 55.58 -88.11
C THR A 364 -18.58 55.17 -88.72
N THR A 365 -18.58 54.15 -89.60
CA THR A 365 -17.61 53.85 -90.72
C THR A 365 -16.15 53.36 -90.50
N ALA A 366 -15.98 52.03 -90.63
CA ALA A 366 -15.22 51.31 -91.68
C ALA A 366 -13.66 51.24 -91.77
N TYR A 367 -13.20 49.97 -91.94
CA TYR A 367 -11.99 49.44 -92.63
C TYR A 367 -10.64 49.25 -91.88
N LYS A 368 -9.81 48.36 -92.46
CA LYS A 368 -8.57 47.70 -91.96
C LYS A 368 -7.29 48.44 -92.42
N PRO A 369 -6.09 48.27 -91.80
CA PRO A 369 -5.38 46.98 -91.65
C PRO A 369 -4.64 46.77 -90.29
N ALA A 370 -3.50 46.05 -90.28
CA ALA A 370 -2.86 45.39 -89.12
C ALA A 370 -1.30 45.37 -89.27
N PRO A 371 -0.51 44.64 -88.44
CA PRO A 371 -0.37 44.73 -86.97
C PRO A 371 1.11 44.78 -86.48
N GLN A 372 1.38 45.38 -85.30
CA GLN A 372 2.60 45.07 -84.52
C GLN A 372 2.55 45.54 -83.03
N LYS A 373 1.91 44.76 -82.14
CA LYS A 373 2.08 44.84 -80.67
C LYS A 373 1.74 43.50 -80.00
N LYS A 374 2.73 42.76 -79.47
CA LYS A 374 2.51 41.56 -78.62
C LYS A 374 3.12 41.68 -77.21
N GLU A 375 4.31 42.27 -77.06
CA GLU A 375 5.02 42.40 -75.77
C GLU A 375 4.23 43.09 -74.64
N GLU A 376 3.70 44.30 -74.85
CA GLU A 376 3.16 45.11 -73.75
C GLU A 376 1.93 44.50 -73.05
N LYS A 377 1.15 43.67 -73.75
CA LYS A 377 0.01 42.96 -73.13
C LYS A 377 0.48 41.81 -72.23
N PHE A 378 1.56 41.13 -72.60
CA PHE A 378 2.06 39.97 -71.86
C PHE A 378 2.61 40.40 -70.49
N ILE A 379 3.45 41.44 -70.47
CA ILE A 379 4.11 41.94 -69.24
C ILE A 379 3.08 42.41 -68.20
N LYS A 380 2.09 43.22 -68.60
CA LYS A 380 1.04 43.72 -67.68
C LYS A 380 0.06 42.64 -67.21
N GLN A 381 -0.14 41.57 -67.99
CA GLN A 381 -0.94 40.42 -67.57
C GLN A 381 -0.16 39.55 -66.59
N GLN A 382 1.14 39.32 -66.84
CA GLN A 382 2.01 38.56 -65.96
C GLN A 382 2.17 39.24 -64.59
N GLN A 383 2.46 40.53 -64.52
CA GLN A 383 2.63 41.25 -63.24
C GLN A 383 1.37 41.21 -62.35
N ARG A 384 0.17 41.36 -62.94
CA ARG A 384 -1.09 41.24 -62.19
C ARG A 384 -1.37 39.83 -61.70
N MET A 385 -0.93 38.81 -62.46
CA MET A 385 -1.04 37.41 -62.06
C MET A 385 -0.03 37.06 -60.96
N GLU A 386 1.19 37.60 -61.01
CA GLU A 386 2.22 37.41 -59.97
C GLU A 386 1.82 38.09 -58.64
N GLN A 387 1.23 39.29 -58.67
CA GLN A 387 0.69 39.92 -57.45
C GLN A 387 -0.46 39.11 -56.84
N SER A 388 -1.50 38.81 -57.62
CA SER A 388 -2.67 38.07 -57.11
C SER A 388 -2.33 36.65 -56.65
N VAL A 389 -1.40 35.96 -57.31
CA VAL A 389 -0.90 34.65 -56.85
C VAL A 389 -0.11 34.77 -55.54
N ASN A 390 0.67 35.83 -55.33
CA ASN A 390 1.40 36.03 -54.07
C ASN A 390 0.47 36.45 -52.92
N GLU A 391 -0.56 37.27 -53.18
CA GLU A 391 -1.57 37.64 -52.18
C GLU A 391 -2.43 36.44 -51.76
N ILE A 392 -2.93 35.65 -52.73
CA ILE A 392 -3.67 34.42 -52.45
C ILE A 392 -2.79 33.39 -51.73
N ARG A 393 -1.52 33.24 -52.14
CA ARG A 393 -0.56 32.36 -51.46
C ARG A 393 -0.34 32.79 -50.01
N GLY A 394 -0.03 34.06 -49.75
CA GLY A 394 0.17 34.57 -48.39
C GLY A 394 -1.07 34.42 -47.50
N TYR A 395 -2.27 34.56 -48.07
CA TYR A 395 -3.52 34.31 -47.34
C TYR A 395 -3.74 32.81 -47.04
N TYR A 396 -3.41 31.91 -47.98
CA TYR A 396 -3.58 30.47 -47.77
C TYR A 396 -2.51 29.87 -46.85
N GLU A 397 -1.24 30.26 -47.01
CA GLU A 397 -0.11 29.77 -46.20
C GLU A 397 -0.25 30.22 -44.75
N LYS A 398 -0.67 31.47 -44.51
CA LYS A 398 -0.90 31.97 -43.15
C LYS A 398 -2.05 31.22 -42.45
N ASN A 399 -3.24 31.17 -43.04
CA ASN A 399 -4.38 30.47 -42.42
C ASN A 399 -4.13 28.94 -42.27
N LEU A 400 -3.33 28.32 -43.14
CA LEU A 400 -2.97 26.90 -43.03
C LEU A 400 -1.86 26.66 -42.00
N ALA A 401 -1.01 27.65 -41.71
CA ALA A 401 -0.08 27.64 -40.59
C ALA A 401 -0.86 27.82 -39.29
N ASP A 402 -1.52 28.96 -39.11
CA ASP A 402 -2.25 29.36 -37.89
C ASP A 402 -3.15 28.22 -37.35
N VAL A 403 -4.01 27.63 -38.19
CA VAL A 403 -4.94 26.54 -37.79
C VAL A 403 -4.25 25.20 -37.48
N LYS A 404 -3.10 24.91 -38.11
CA LYS A 404 -2.32 23.71 -37.80
C LYS A 404 -1.45 23.89 -36.57
N GLU A 405 -0.91 25.10 -36.38
CA GLU A 405 -0.13 25.50 -35.22
C GLU A 405 -1.04 25.48 -33.98
N ASP A 406 -2.21 26.14 -34.00
CA ASP A 406 -3.17 26.09 -32.89
C ASP A 406 -3.60 24.66 -32.51
N LEU A 407 -3.89 23.79 -33.49
CA LEU A 407 -4.32 22.42 -33.21
C LEU A 407 -3.17 21.49 -32.78
N ALA A 408 -1.97 21.68 -33.33
CA ALA A 408 -0.78 20.95 -32.89
C ALA A 408 -0.36 21.40 -31.50
N ASP A 409 -0.45 22.70 -31.22
CA ASP A 409 -0.08 23.29 -29.95
C ASP A 409 -1.16 23.07 -28.88
N GLN A 410 -2.44 22.95 -29.23
CA GLN A 410 -3.48 22.42 -28.34
C GLN A 410 -3.16 20.98 -27.94
N LYS A 411 -2.87 20.09 -28.90
CA LYS A 411 -2.49 18.70 -28.60
C LYS A 411 -1.16 18.60 -27.87
N ALA A 412 -0.23 19.52 -28.11
CA ALA A 412 1.02 19.61 -27.37
C ALA A 412 0.83 20.17 -25.95
N ARG A 413 -0.12 21.09 -25.72
CA ARG A 413 -0.58 21.50 -24.39
C ARG A 413 -1.21 20.31 -23.67
N GLU A 414 -2.25 19.71 -24.23
CA GLU A 414 -2.91 18.51 -23.67
C GLU A 414 -1.92 17.37 -23.36
N ALA A 415 -0.92 17.13 -24.22
CA ALA A 415 0.14 16.13 -23.98
C ALA A 415 1.20 16.57 -22.98
N ARG A 416 1.55 17.86 -22.87
CA ARG A 416 2.42 18.40 -21.81
C ARG A 416 1.71 18.25 -20.46
N ASP A 417 0.48 18.74 -20.36
CA ASP A 417 -0.35 18.71 -19.16
C ASP A 417 -0.54 17.26 -18.67
N LEU A 418 -0.88 16.33 -19.58
CA LEU A 418 -1.02 14.90 -19.26
C LEU A 418 0.29 14.25 -18.77
N MET A 419 1.44 14.69 -19.26
CA MET A 419 2.76 14.20 -18.84
C MET A 419 3.25 14.85 -17.54
N GLU A 420 2.83 16.08 -17.23
CA GLU A 420 3.03 16.71 -15.94
C GLU A 420 2.16 16.01 -14.87
N ASP A 421 0.89 15.76 -15.17
CA ASP A 421 -0.04 14.94 -14.38
C ASP A 421 0.54 13.52 -14.12
N PHE A 422 1.14 12.91 -15.16
CA PHE A 422 1.84 11.64 -15.05
C PHE A 422 2.99 11.73 -14.05
N ARG A 423 3.91 12.68 -14.22
CA ARG A 423 5.06 12.87 -13.33
C ARG A 423 4.64 13.18 -11.90
N GLU A 424 3.64 14.03 -11.70
CA GLU A 424 3.10 14.35 -10.37
C GLU A 424 2.58 13.08 -9.70
N SER A 425 1.78 12.28 -10.41
CA SER A 425 1.24 11.03 -9.88
C SER A 425 2.32 10.00 -9.55
N VAL A 426 3.32 9.82 -10.41
CA VAL A 426 4.46 8.91 -10.19
C VAL A 426 5.29 9.33 -8.96
N ASN A 427 5.56 10.62 -8.79
CA ASN A 427 6.29 11.09 -7.60
C ASN A 427 5.45 10.97 -6.33
N LYS A 428 4.15 11.28 -6.39
CA LYS A 428 3.27 11.23 -5.21
C LYS A 428 3.01 9.79 -4.76
N GLN A 429 2.75 8.84 -5.67
CA GLN A 429 2.54 7.43 -5.28
C GLN A 429 3.74 6.88 -4.48
N GLU A 430 4.98 7.19 -4.91
CA GLU A 430 6.19 6.74 -4.24
C GLU A 430 6.43 7.46 -2.92
N THR A 431 6.19 8.77 -2.87
CA THR A 431 6.32 9.57 -1.64
C THR A 431 5.37 9.06 -0.55
N TYR A 432 4.10 8.84 -0.88
CA TYR A 432 3.11 8.31 0.07
C TYR A 432 3.40 6.85 0.44
N TYR A 433 3.83 6.01 -0.50
CA TYR A 433 4.22 4.62 -0.23
C TYR A 433 5.39 4.53 0.76
N ASN A 434 6.45 5.31 0.53
CA ASN A 434 7.62 5.38 1.43
C ASN A 434 7.23 5.93 2.82
N ASN A 435 6.32 6.90 2.87
CA ASN A 435 5.75 7.44 4.10
C ASN A 435 4.68 6.51 4.76
N ARG A 436 4.47 5.29 4.23
CA ARG A 436 3.50 4.29 4.71
C ARG A 436 2.03 4.75 4.70
N ASP A 437 1.74 5.78 3.92
CA ASP A 437 0.40 6.28 3.61
C ASP A 437 -0.13 5.57 2.35
N PHE A 438 -0.52 4.32 2.55
CA PHE A 438 -0.95 3.44 1.47
C PHE A 438 -2.21 3.93 0.76
N SER A 439 -3.10 4.67 1.45
CA SER A 439 -4.33 5.19 0.85
C SER A 439 -4.04 6.24 -0.22
N ASN A 440 -3.19 7.22 0.09
CA ASN A 440 -2.76 8.19 -0.92
C ASN A 440 -1.84 7.53 -1.97
N ALA A 441 -0.96 6.60 -1.58
CA ALA A 441 -0.12 5.86 -2.53
C ALA A 441 -0.95 5.15 -3.61
N ARG A 442 -2.00 4.42 -3.18
CA ARG A 442 -2.97 3.73 -4.04
C ARG A 442 -3.79 4.69 -4.89
N GLN A 443 -4.20 5.83 -4.35
CA GLN A 443 -4.92 6.85 -5.12
C GLN A 443 -4.05 7.40 -6.26
N PHE A 444 -2.79 7.75 -5.98
CA PHE A 444 -1.89 8.26 -7.01
C PHE A 444 -1.47 7.18 -8.00
N SER A 445 -1.24 5.92 -7.59
CA SER A 445 -0.97 4.81 -8.52
C SER A 445 -2.15 4.52 -9.44
N ASN A 446 -3.39 4.63 -8.94
CA ASN A 446 -4.59 4.56 -9.78
C ASN A 446 -4.58 5.66 -10.85
N ARG A 447 -4.30 6.92 -10.47
CA ARG A 447 -4.20 8.06 -11.41
C ARG A 447 -3.09 7.84 -12.44
N THR A 448 -1.91 7.36 -12.03
CA THR A 448 -0.80 6.99 -12.93
C THR A 448 -1.26 5.98 -13.99
N LEU A 449 -1.92 4.89 -13.56
CA LEU A 449 -2.41 3.84 -14.46
C LEU A 449 -3.59 4.30 -15.35
N GLU A 450 -4.42 5.24 -14.89
CA GLU A 450 -5.45 5.88 -15.73
C GLU A 450 -4.86 6.80 -16.80
N ILE A 451 -3.81 7.55 -16.47
CA ILE A 451 -3.09 8.40 -17.42
C ILE A 451 -2.41 7.52 -18.50
N ILE A 452 -1.74 6.44 -18.10
CA ILE A 452 -1.16 5.45 -19.02
C ILE A 452 -2.23 4.88 -19.98
N LYS A 453 -3.46 4.63 -19.51
CA LYS A 453 -4.57 4.15 -20.34
C LYS A 453 -5.03 5.15 -21.42
N ARG A 454 -4.65 6.43 -21.33
CA ARG A 454 -4.93 7.47 -22.34
C ARG A 454 -3.81 7.59 -23.40
N LEU A 455 -2.60 7.16 -23.09
CA LEU A 455 -1.45 7.18 -24.03
C LEU A 455 -1.62 6.17 -25.17
N SER A 456 -0.96 6.40 -26.31
CA SER A 456 -0.91 5.42 -27.41
C SER A 456 0.03 4.24 -27.08
N PRO A 457 -0.08 3.08 -27.77
CA PRO A 457 0.74 1.91 -27.47
C PRO A 457 2.26 2.15 -27.56
N SER A 458 2.71 3.00 -28.50
CA SER A 458 4.13 3.35 -28.70
C SER A 458 4.68 4.33 -27.66
N GLU A 459 3.80 5.00 -26.91
CA GLU A 459 4.14 5.84 -25.76
C GLU A 459 4.18 5.01 -24.48
N ARG A 460 3.18 4.14 -24.24
CA ARG A 460 3.15 3.23 -23.07
C ARG A 460 4.40 2.36 -22.97
N ALA A 461 4.91 1.89 -24.12
CA ALA A 461 6.13 1.10 -24.19
C ALA A 461 7.39 1.82 -23.64
N ARG A 462 7.37 3.15 -23.53
CA ARG A 462 8.46 3.95 -22.93
C ARG A 462 8.41 4.00 -21.40
N PHE A 463 7.28 3.63 -20.82
CA PHE A 463 6.98 3.71 -19.38
C PHE A 463 6.77 2.34 -18.74
N GLU A 464 7.31 1.27 -19.33
CA GLU A 464 7.08 -0.12 -18.87
C GLU A 464 7.57 -0.37 -17.43
N ARG A 465 8.59 0.37 -16.98
CA ARG A 465 9.07 0.32 -15.58
C ARG A 465 8.06 0.99 -14.65
N GLU A 466 7.62 2.19 -15.01
CA GLU A 466 6.72 3.04 -14.24
C GLU A 466 5.31 2.42 -14.16
N ILE A 467 4.87 1.70 -15.21
CA ILE A 467 3.70 0.81 -15.22
C ILE A 467 3.84 -0.25 -14.13
N LYS A 468 4.89 -1.11 -14.21
CA LYS A 468 5.10 -2.21 -13.26
C LYS A 468 5.29 -1.73 -11.82
N GLN A 469 5.89 -0.56 -11.64
CA GLN A 469 6.06 0.08 -10.34
C GLN A 469 4.72 0.59 -9.79
N ALA A 470 3.88 1.23 -10.62
CA ALA A 470 2.54 1.66 -10.22
C ALA A 470 1.62 0.47 -9.91
N GLU A 471 1.67 -0.61 -10.70
CA GLU A 471 0.95 -1.87 -10.45
C GLU A 471 1.40 -2.53 -9.12
N LYS A 472 2.71 -2.53 -8.83
CA LYS A 472 3.25 -3.01 -7.54
C LYS A 472 2.79 -2.12 -6.38
N ILE A 473 2.89 -0.79 -6.50
CA ILE A 473 2.46 0.14 -5.44
C ILE A 473 0.96 0.02 -5.21
N GLN A 474 0.14 -0.09 -6.27
CA GLN A 474 -1.31 -0.28 -6.18
C GLN A 474 -1.69 -1.55 -5.42
N SER A 475 -1.09 -2.69 -5.77
CA SER A 475 -1.37 -4.00 -5.16
C SER A 475 -0.88 -4.05 -3.71
N TRP A 476 0.38 -3.70 -3.44
CA TRP A 476 0.92 -3.69 -2.07
C TRP A 476 0.20 -2.69 -1.16
N SER A 477 -0.16 -1.50 -1.67
CA SER A 477 -0.91 -0.53 -0.87
C SER A 477 -2.31 -1.05 -0.51
N TYR A 478 -2.97 -1.77 -1.43
CA TYR A 478 -4.24 -2.44 -1.12
C TYR A 478 -4.08 -3.56 -0.09
N GLU A 479 -3.07 -4.43 -0.22
CA GLU A 479 -2.76 -5.47 0.77
C GLU A 479 -2.47 -4.88 2.16
N MET A 480 -1.77 -3.74 2.21
CA MET A 480 -1.48 -3.03 3.45
C MET A 480 -2.69 -2.29 4.02
N GLU A 481 -3.58 -1.73 3.20
CA GLU A 481 -4.88 -1.21 3.63
C GLU A 481 -5.73 -2.32 4.27
N GLN A 482 -5.85 -3.48 3.62
CA GLN A 482 -6.60 -4.61 4.17
C GLN A 482 -5.94 -5.17 5.42
N SER A 483 -4.60 -5.26 5.47
CA SER A 483 -3.86 -5.69 6.67
C SER A 483 -4.07 -4.72 7.84
N LYS A 484 -4.04 -3.39 7.62
CA LYS A 484 -4.33 -2.39 8.65
C LYS A 484 -5.79 -2.46 9.12
N LEU A 485 -6.75 -2.63 8.21
CA LEU A 485 -8.18 -2.75 8.51
C LEU A 485 -8.55 -4.06 9.23
N LEU A 486 -7.81 -5.15 8.96
CA LEU A 486 -7.95 -6.40 9.68
C LEU A 486 -7.29 -6.28 11.07
N ARG A 487 -6.05 -5.79 11.16
CA ARG A 487 -5.32 -5.56 12.43
C ARG A 487 -6.10 -4.69 13.41
N SER A 488 -6.87 -3.70 12.95
CA SER A 488 -7.72 -2.86 13.81
C SER A 488 -8.97 -3.56 14.38
N LYS A 489 -9.32 -4.74 13.87
CA LYS A 489 -10.45 -5.58 14.34
C LYS A 489 -9.99 -6.78 15.17
N LEU A 490 -8.68 -7.10 15.17
CA LEU A 490 -8.11 -8.22 15.91
C LEU A 490 -7.75 -7.81 17.34
N THR A 491 -8.05 -8.67 18.32
CA THR A 491 -7.66 -8.45 19.72
C THR A 491 -6.30 -9.08 19.98
N ALA A 492 -5.30 -8.27 20.34
CA ALA A 492 -3.95 -8.74 20.65
C ALA A 492 -3.98 -9.76 21.81
N PRO A 493 -3.27 -10.90 21.70
CA PRO A 493 -3.50 -12.06 22.57
C PRO A 493 -3.03 -11.83 24.02
N GLY A 494 -2.02 -10.98 24.24
CA GLY A 494 -1.59 -10.54 25.58
C GLY A 494 -2.66 -9.80 26.40
N ARG A 495 -3.77 -9.38 25.77
CA ARG A 495 -4.91 -8.74 26.44
C ARG A 495 -6.05 -9.71 26.78
N GLN A 496 -5.95 -10.96 26.36
CA GLN A 496 -7.02 -11.95 26.47
C GLN A 496 -6.83 -12.92 27.65
N VAL A 497 -5.58 -13.23 28.01
CA VAL A 497 -5.24 -14.32 28.92
C VAL A 497 -4.74 -13.84 30.29
N PRO A 498 -5.17 -14.47 31.39
CA PRO A 498 -4.59 -14.26 32.72
C PRO A 498 -3.30 -15.09 32.90
N GLY A 499 -2.28 -14.86 32.06
CA GLY A 499 -0.96 -15.50 32.16
C GLY A 499 -0.22 -15.68 30.84
N ASP A 500 0.94 -16.33 30.91
CA ASP A 500 1.81 -16.57 29.75
C ASP A 500 1.35 -17.82 28.97
N PHE A 501 0.73 -17.60 27.83
CA PHE A 501 0.44 -18.61 26.81
C PHE A 501 1.59 -18.68 25.81
N SER A 502 1.91 -19.87 25.28
CA SER A 502 2.90 -20.03 24.20
C SER A 502 2.60 -21.22 23.30
N MET A 503 2.89 -21.07 22.00
CA MET A 503 2.77 -22.12 20.97
C MET A 503 3.96 -22.07 19.99
N ASP A 504 4.34 -23.22 19.45
CA ASP A 504 5.35 -23.35 18.37
C ASP A 504 4.64 -23.46 17.02
N ALA A 505 5.18 -22.83 15.96
CA ALA A 505 4.80 -23.18 14.59
C ALA A 505 5.44 -24.53 14.21
N PRO A 506 4.69 -25.47 13.59
CA PRO A 506 5.20 -26.81 13.29
C PRO A 506 6.22 -26.84 12.14
N LEU A 507 6.25 -25.78 11.32
CA LEU A 507 7.14 -25.63 10.17
C LEU A 507 7.92 -24.31 10.26
N ALA A 508 9.04 -24.24 9.54
CA ALA A 508 9.79 -23.00 9.38
C ALA A 508 9.04 -22.03 8.47
N VAL A 509 9.03 -20.73 8.82
CA VAL A 509 8.22 -19.69 8.18
C VAL A 509 9.12 -18.60 7.59
N SER A 510 8.67 -17.98 6.50
CA SER A 510 9.26 -16.75 5.96
C SER A 510 8.28 -15.58 6.13
N VAL A 511 8.72 -14.48 6.75
CA VAL A 511 7.92 -13.27 7.01
C VAL A 511 8.81 -12.06 6.73
N ALA A 512 8.56 -11.38 5.60
CA ALA A 512 9.27 -10.16 5.23
C ALA A 512 8.86 -8.99 6.16
N SER A 513 9.73 -7.98 6.29
CA SER A 513 9.52 -6.80 7.14
C SER A 513 8.64 -5.73 6.45
N ASP A 514 7.55 -6.15 5.81
CA ASP A 514 6.63 -5.30 5.05
C ASP A 514 5.43 -4.78 5.86
N GLY A 515 5.10 -5.43 6.97
CA GLY A 515 3.92 -5.14 7.81
C GLY A 515 2.62 -5.76 7.33
N VAL A 516 2.65 -6.62 6.30
CA VAL A 516 1.50 -7.41 5.84
C VAL A 516 1.15 -8.46 6.89
N LEU A 517 -0.14 -8.68 7.17
CA LEU A 517 -0.57 -9.80 8.01
C LEU A 517 -0.46 -11.11 7.22
N ARG A 518 0.46 -11.99 7.63
CA ARG A 518 0.69 -13.30 6.99
C ARG A 518 0.11 -14.41 7.86
N SER A 519 -0.79 -15.22 7.30
CA SER A 519 -1.35 -16.39 7.98
C SER A 519 -0.30 -17.50 8.09
N VAL A 520 -0.21 -18.12 9.28
CA VAL A 520 0.70 -19.21 9.62
C VAL A 520 -0.11 -20.31 10.32
N PHE A 521 -0.07 -21.51 9.76
CA PHE A 521 -0.69 -22.72 10.34
C PHE A 521 0.00 -23.15 11.63
N ILE A 522 -0.78 -23.60 12.63
CA ILE A 522 -0.28 -24.11 13.92
C ILE A 522 -0.68 -25.58 14.12
N SER A 523 -1.99 -25.89 14.07
CA SER A 523 -2.50 -27.26 14.19
C SER A 523 -3.79 -27.46 13.41
N GLU A 524 -4.18 -28.71 13.20
CA GLU A 524 -5.52 -29.11 12.79
C GLU A 524 -5.96 -30.26 13.69
N ASP A 525 -7.06 -30.03 14.41
CA ASP A 525 -7.60 -30.95 15.40
C ASP A 525 -9.09 -31.22 15.07
N SER A 526 -9.68 -32.26 15.65
CA SER A 526 -11.05 -32.67 15.31
C SER A 526 -11.88 -33.03 16.54
N TYR A 527 -13.01 -32.34 16.70
CA TYR A 527 -13.85 -32.37 17.90
C TYR A 527 -15.25 -32.87 17.58
N SER A 528 -15.89 -33.57 18.52
CA SER A 528 -17.31 -33.89 18.40
C SER A 528 -18.16 -32.67 18.75
N ALA A 529 -19.21 -32.44 17.99
CA ALA A 529 -20.18 -31.39 18.27
C ALA A 529 -21.62 -31.91 18.34
N THR A 530 -22.45 -31.21 19.11
CA THR A 530 -23.91 -31.30 19.01
C THR A 530 -24.42 -30.11 18.20
N LEU A 531 -25.15 -30.38 17.12
CA LEU A 531 -25.73 -29.33 16.27
C LEU A 531 -27.16 -28.97 16.72
N SER A 532 -27.45 -27.68 16.70
CA SER A 532 -28.77 -27.09 16.94
C SER A 532 -28.95 -25.85 16.07
N TYR A 533 -30.18 -25.41 15.83
CA TYR A 533 -30.45 -24.14 15.16
C TYR A 533 -31.02 -23.10 16.13
N GLU A 534 -30.61 -21.85 15.97
CA GLU A 534 -31.24 -20.71 16.62
C GLU A 534 -32.02 -19.87 15.60
N VAL A 535 -33.23 -19.44 15.95
CA VAL A 535 -34.10 -18.63 15.08
C VAL A 535 -34.54 -17.38 15.84
N SER A 536 -34.24 -16.19 15.31
CA SER A 536 -34.90 -14.96 15.77
C SER A 536 -36.23 -14.78 15.01
N LEU A 537 -37.34 -14.82 15.74
CA LEU A 537 -38.69 -14.61 15.21
C LEU A 537 -39.00 -13.11 15.09
N ASN A 538 -38.33 -12.46 14.13
CA ASN A 538 -38.37 -11.01 13.89
C ASN A 538 -38.97 -10.68 12.51
N ASP A 539 -38.74 -9.47 11.98
CA ASP A 539 -39.28 -8.99 10.68
C ASP A 539 -38.58 -9.60 9.44
N SER A 540 -37.49 -10.33 9.62
CA SER A 540 -36.76 -11.03 8.55
C SER A 540 -36.07 -12.28 9.12
N PRO A 541 -36.86 -13.31 9.51
CA PRO A 541 -36.35 -14.46 10.24
C PRO A 541 -35.41 -15.32 9.40
N GLY A 542 -34.50 -16.00 10.08
CA GLY A 542 -33.61 -17.00 9.52
C GLY A 542 -33.13 -17.95 10.59
N ALA A 543 -32.85 -19.20 10.22
CA ALA A 543 -32.20 -20.16 11.09
C ALA A 543 -30.69 -20.05 10.97
N TYR A 544 -30.01 -19.99 12.10
CA TYR A 544 -28.57 -20.00 12.21
C TYR A 544 -28.14 -21.32 12.82
N LEU A 545 -27.25 -22.03 12.15
CA LEU A 545 -26.69 -23.27 12.69
C LEU A 545 -25.76 -22.92 13.87
N THR A 546 -25.79 -23.75 14.91
CA THR A 546 -24.93 -23.64 16.09
C THR A 546 -24.34 -24.99 16.40
N ALA A 547 -23.08 -25.00 16.85
CA ALA A 547 -22.37 -26.18 17.29
C ALA A 547 -21.93 -26.00 18.75
N ALA A 548 -22.42 -26.87 19.63
CA ALA A 548 -21.85 -27.07 20.96
C ALA A 548 -20.69 -28.08 20.81
N ILE A 549 -19.45 -27.58 20.91
CA ILE A 549 -18.21 -28.32 20.61
C ILE A 549 -17.57 -28.75 21.93
N ASP A 550 -17.29 -30.04 22.09
CA ASP A 550 -16.61 -30.59 23.26
C ASP A 550 -15.07 -30.44 23.10
N PHE A 551 -14.47 -29.45 23.78
CA PHE A 551 -13.05 -29.13 23.58
C PHE A 551 -12.11 -30.07 24.34
N THR A 552 -11.66 -31.14 23.66
CA THR A 552 -10.73 -32.13 24.20
C THR A 552 -9.25 -31.83 23.92
N GLY A 553 -8.94 -30.60 23.48
CA GLY A 553 -7.58 -30.17 23.15
C GLY A 553 -6.65 -30.06 24.37
N LYS A 554 -5.33 -30.12 24.15
CA LYS A 554 -4.31 -30.13 25.23
C LYS A 554 -3.85 -28.75 25.71
N GLN A 555 -4.09 -27.71 24.90
CA GLN A 555 -3.77 -26.33 25.19
C GLN A 555 -5.06 -25.51 25.08
N ALA A 556 -5.15 -24.38 25.79
CA ALA A 556 -6.26 -23.46 25.61
C ALA A 556 -6.27 -22.89 24.19
N LEU A 557 -7.46 -22.61 23.65
CA LEU A 557 -7.59 -21.77 22.46
C LEU A 557 -7.88 -20.34 22.89
N LEU A 558 -7.28 -19.39 22.18
CA LEU A 558 -7.47 -17.98 22.44
C LEU A 558 -8.74 -17.48 21.73
N SER A 559 -9.19 -16.29 22.10
CA SER A 559 -10.34 -15.66 21.46
C SER A 559 -9.91 -15.03 20.13
N GLY A 560 -10.67 -15.23 19.07
CA GLY A 560 -10.31 -14.75 17.73
C GLY A 560 -11.38 -15.04 16.68
N PRO A 561 -11.27 -14.45 15.48
CA PRO A 561 -12.20 -14.72 14.39
C PRO A 561 -12.11 -16.18 13.92
N VAL A 562 -13.25 -16.72 13.49
CA VAL A 562 -13.38 -18.04 12.86
C VAL A 562 -13.94 -17.87 11.45
N GLU A 563 -13.26 -18.43 10.45
CA GLU A 563 -13.85 -18.71 9.14
C GLU A 563 -14.63 -20.03 9.22
N VAL A 564 -15.90 -20.05 8.83
CA VAL A 564 -16.74 -21.26 8.88
C VAL A 564 -16.97 -21.81 7.47
N TYR A 565 -16.83 -23.12 7.32
CA TYR A 565 -16.97 -23.85 6.07
C TYR A 565 -17.87 -25.09 6.21
N TYR A 566 -18.62 -25.37 5.14
CA TYR A 566 -19.44 -26.57 4.94
C TYR A 566 -18.78 -27.40 3.84
N GLY A 567 -17.93 -28.35 4.21
CA GLY A 567 -16.99 -28.96 3.25
C GLY A 567 -16.03 -27.92 2.67
N GLU A 568 -16.15 -27.63 1.37
CA GLU A 568 -15.37 -26.59 0.67
C GLU A 568 -16.08 -25.22 0.61
N ASP A 569 -17.41 -25.18 0.87
CA ASP A 569 -18.21 -23.95 0.74
C ASP A 569 -18.06 -23.03 1.95
N PHE A 570 -17.82 -21.73 1.72
CA PHE A 570 -17.67 -20.73 2.78
C PHE A 570 -19.04 -20.33 3.36
N GLY A 571 -19.28 -20.72 4.61
CA GLY A 571 -20.53 -20.46 5.35
C GLY A 571 -20.61 -19.09 6.05
N GLY A 572 -19.47 -18.43 6.25
CA GLY A 572 -19.40 -17.10 6.85
C GLY A 572 -18.29 -16.95 7.89
N THR A 573 -18.43 -15.96 8.78
CA THR A 573 -17.50 -15.73 9.89
C THR A 573 -18.22 -15.79 11.24
N SER A 574 -17.46 -16.20 12.26
CA SER A 574 -17.89 -16.31 13.65
C SER A 574 -16.76 -15.86 14.58
N HIS A 575 -16.95 -15.96 15.90
CA HIS A 575 -15.97 -15.50 16.88
C HIS A 575 -15.74 -16.56 17.97
N HIS A 576 -14.52 -17.06 18.04
CA HIS A 576 -14.08 -18.04 19.04
C HIS A 576 -14.00 -17.38 20.41
N PRO A 577 -14.63 -17.92 21.46
CA PRO A 577 -14.32 -17.53 22.84
C PRO A 577 -12.91 -18.01 23.21
N MET A 578 -12.34 -17.50 24.30
CA MET A 578 -11.26 -18.25 24.96
C MET A 578 -11.86 -19.53 25.56
N VAL A 579 -11.22 -20.68 25.38
CA VAL A 579 -11.67 -21.97 25.92
C VAL A 579 -10.50 -22.82 26.37
N THR A 580 -10.67 -23.58 27.44
CA THR A 580 -9.66 -24.42 28.09
C THR A 580 -10.05 -25.90 28.06
N ALA A 581 -9.05 -26.78 28.23
CA ALA A 581 -9.18 -28.22 28.03
C ALA A 581 -10.30 -28.84 28.91
N GLY A 582 -11.31 -29.42 28.27
CA GLY A 582 -12.45 -30.07 28.93
C GLY A 582 -13.73 -29.23 29.00
N GLU A 583 -13.73 -27.98 28.51
CA GLU A 583 -14.93 -27.15 28.41
C GLU A 583 -15.73 -27.44 27.12
N THR A 584 -17.06 -27.40 27.19
CA THR A 584 -17.93 -27.39 25.99
C THR A 584 -18.30 -25.94 25.68
N TYR A 585 -18.16 -25.52 24.42
CA TYR A 585 -18.42 -24.14 23.98
C TYR A 585 -19.32 -24.08 22.74
N ASN A 586 -20.14 -23.04 22.64
CA ASN A 586 -21.03 -22.84 21.50
C ASN A 586 -20.38 -21.92 20.46
N LEU A 587 -20.47 -22.30 19.19
CA LEU A 587 -20.13 -21.43 18.06
C LEU A 587 -21.30 -21.36 17.08
N ASN A 588 -21.65 -20.14 16.63
CA ASN A 588 -22.57 -19.93 15.51
C ASN A 588 -21.84 -20.24 14.19
N LEU A 589 -22.45 -21.04 13.31
CA LEU A 589 -21.89 -21.52 12.05
C LEU A 589 -22.49 -20.80 10.81
N GLY A 590 -23.22 -19.69 11.01
CA GLY A 590 -23.86 -18.94 9.94
C GLY A 590 -25.31 -19.35 9.66
N ARG A 591 -25.93 -18.70 8.68
CA ARG A 591 -27.33 -18.92 8.29
C ARG A 591 -27.44 -20.10 7.34
N ASP A 592 -28.37 -21.02 7.62
CA ASP A 592 -28.68 -22.15 6.76
C ASP A 592 -29.85 -21.81 5.81
N PRO A 593 -29.65 -21.82 4.47
CA PRO A 593 -30.71 -21.50 3.50
C PRO A 593 -31.69 -22.66 3.26
N ASP A 594 -31.37 -23.90 3.66
CA ASP A 594 -32.30 -25.05 3.56
C ASP A 594 -33.36 -25.03 4.67
N ILE A 595 -33.23 -24.16 5.67
CA ILE A 595 -34.24 -23.95 6.71
C ILE A 595 -35.07 -22.71 6.36
N GLU A 596 -36.11 -22.94 5.57
CA GLU A 596 -36.98 -21.92 5.00
C GLU A 596 -38.01 -21.44 6.03
N ILE A 597 -38.09 -20.12 6.26
CA ILE A 597 -38.98 -19.50 7.25
C ILE A 597 -39.77 -18.35 6.61
N GLU A 598 -41.08 -18.52 6.48
CA GLU A 598 -42.01 -17.48 6.05
C GLU A 598 -42.66 -16.81 7.27
N ARG A 599 -42.86 -15.48 7.25
CA ARG A 599 -43.68 -14.76 8.22
C ARG A 599 -44.96 -14.25 7.55
N GLU A 600 -46.10 -14.59 8.12
CA GLU A 600 -47.40 -13.98 7.81
C GLU A 600 -47.88 -13.14 9.01
N ASP A 601 -48.05 -11.84 8.82
CA ASP A 601 -48.71 -10.96 9.79
C ASP A 601 -50.17 -10.73 9.41
N ARG A 602 -51.05 -10.68 10.41
CA ARG A 602 -52.47 -10.37 10.24
C ARG A 602 -52.93 -9.44 11.36
N GLU A 603 -53.58 -8.34 10.98
CA GLU A 603 -54.24 -7.42 11.91
C GLU A 603 -55.76 -7.62 11.81
N TYR A 604 -56.42 -7.72 12.96
CA TYR A 604 -57.86 -7.86 13.06
C TYR A 604 -58.40 -6.75 13.97
N GLU A 605 -59.00 -5.71 13.38
CA GLU A 605 -59.80 -4.74 14.12
C GLU A 605 -60.96 -5.46 14.82
N THR A 606 -61.02 -5.36 16.15
CA THR A 606 -62.12 -5.91 16.94
C THR A 606 -63.08 -4.77 17.27
N SER A 607 -64.33 -4.89 16.81
CA SER A 607 -65.30 -3.80 16.86
C SER A 607 -65.75 -3.44 18.28
N GLU A 608 -66.30 -2.24 18.41
CA GLU A 608 -66.55 -1.54 19.66
C GLU A 608 -67.47 -2.31 20.62
N GLY A 609 -67.10 -2.33 21.91
CA GLY A 609 -68.10 -2.47 22.97
C GLY A 609 -68.98 -1.23 23.01
N LEU A 610 -70.29 -1.40 23.24
CA LEU A 610 -71.31 -0.33 23.21
C LEU A 610 -71.10 0.83 24.22
N PHE A 611 -70.07 0.77 25.06
CA PHE A 611 -69.65 1.84 25.95
C PHE A 611 -68.12 1.96 26.00
N GLY A 612 -67.59 3.17 25.78
CA GLY A 612 -66.35 3.64 26.42
C GLY A 612 -65.04 3.56 25.62
N GLY A 613 -64.73 4.65 24.88
CA GLY A 613 -63.39 5.27 24.79
C GLY A 613 -62.23 4.55 24.09
N LYS A 614 -62.18 3.21 24.11
CA LYS A 614 -61.03 2.41 23.68
C LYS A 614 -61.21 1.79 22.29
N ARG A 615 -60.09 1.34 21.72
CA ARG A 615 -59.96 0.56 20.48
C ARG A 615 -59.20 -0.72 20.79
N ALA A 616 -59.62 -1.83 20.20
CA ALA A 616 -59.02 -3.15 20.40
C ALA A 616 -58.57 -3.73 19.05
N VAL A 617 -57.29 -4.08 18.96
CA VAL A 617 -56.68 -4.62 17.74
C VAL A 617 -56.00 -5.94 18.08
N ARG A 618 -56.39 -7.03 17.42
CA ARG A 618 -55.71 -8.32 17.54
C ARG A 618 -54.63 -8.41 16.48
N TYR A 619 -53.39 -8.57 16.92
CA TYR A 619 -52.26 -8.91 16.07
C TYR A 619 -52.05 -10.42 16.11
N GLU A 620 -51.81 -11.03 14.94
CA GLU A 620 -51.47 -12.44 14.81
C GLU A 620 -50.34 -12.62 13.78
N THR A 621 -49.17 -13.00 14.27
CA THR A 621 -48.01 -13.36 13.46
C THR A 621 -47.89 -14.89 13.44
N THR A 622 -47.77 -15.46 12.24
CA THR A 622 -47.48 -16.89 12.04
C THR A 622 -46.15 -17.04 11.29
N PHE A 623 -45.19 -17.69 11.93
CA PHE A 623 -43.95 -18.14 11.30
C PHE A 623 -44.17 -19.57 10.80
N LYS A 624 -44.15 -19.79 9.48
CA LYS A 624 -44.13 -21.14 8.90
C LYS A 624 -42.68 -21.55 8.70
N ILE A 625 -42.32 -22.75 9.11
CA ILE A 625 -40.94 -23.25 9.10
C ILE A 625 -40.91 -24.57 8.33
N HIS A 626 -39.97 -24.69 7.38
CA HIS A 626 -39.75 -25.90 6.60
C HIS A 626 -38.28 -26.32 6.70
N ASN A 627 -38.04 -27.51 7.23
CA ASN A 627 -36.73 -28.16 7.16
C ASN A 627 -36.59 -28.82 5.78
N ARG A 628 -35.70 -28.34 4.90
CA ARG A 628 -35.42 -28.96 3.59
C ARG A 628 -34.23 -29.91 3.62
N ARG A 629 -33.51 -30.00 4.75
CA ARG A 629 -32.41 -30.96 4.94
C ARG A 629 -32.91 -32.40 4.86
N SER A 630 -32.00 -33.31 4.50
CA SER A 630 -32.23 -34.75 4.40
C SER A 630 -32.27 -35.47 5.77
N TYR A 631 -32.00 -34.75 6.86
CA TYR A 631 -31.97 -35.25 8.24
C TYR A 631 -32.90 -34.46 9.18
N ALA A 632 -33.10 -35.00 10.39
CA ALA A 632 -33.88 -34.34 11.43
C ALA A 632 -33.06 -33.31 12.20
N ILE A 633 -33.70 -32.19 12.58
CA ILE A 633 -33.06 -31.03 13.22
C ILE A 633 -33.78 -30.65 14.52
N THR A 634 -33.03 -30.07 15.46
CA THR A 634 -33.56 -29.40 16.66
C THR A 634 -33.32 -27.91 16.53
N MET A 635 -34.33 -27.08 16.82
CA MET A 635 -34.20 -25.62 16.80
C MET A 635 -34.84 -24.98 18.03
N ASP A 636 -34.16 -23.97 18.58
CA ASP A 636 -34.70 -23.04 19.56
C ASP A 636 -35.05 -21.71 18.86
N CYS A 637 -36.32 -21.35 18.92
CA CYS A 637 -36.86 -20.15 18.28
C CYS A 637 -37.23 -19.11 19.34
N PHE A 638 -36.68 -17.91 19.22
CA PHE A 638 -36.83 -16.81 20.15
C PHE A 638 -37.78 -15.76 19.58
N GLY A 639 -38.93 -15.57 20.21
CA GLY A 639 -39.88 -14.49 19.90
C GLY A 639 -39.98 -13.48 21.04
N ALA A 640 -40.62 -12.35 20.77
CA ALA A 640 -40.95 -11.34 21.77
C ALA A 640 -42.47 -11.14 21.85
N VAL A 641 -43.01 -11.13 23.06
CA VAL A 641 -44.35 -10.62 23.35
C VAL A 641 -44.21 -9.17 23.76
N PRO A 642 -44.91 -8.21 23.11
CA PRO A 642 -44.79 -6.80 23.46
C PRO A 642 -45.25 -6.54 24.89
N ARG A 643 -44.65 -5.53 25.52
CA ARG A 643 -45.03 -5.03 26.84
C ARG A 643 -45.25 -3.52 26.75
N SER A 644 -46.25 -3.01 27.45
CA SER A 644 -46.44 -1.57 27.57
C SER A 644 -45.53 -0.96 28.66
N SER A 645 -45.26 0.32 28.51
CA SER A 645 -44.72 1.21 29.55
C SER A 645 -45.60 2.47 29.74
N ASP A 646 -46.81 2.44 29.18
CA ASP A 646 -47.85 3.46 29.27
C ASP A 646 -49.16 2.78 29.70
N ASP A 647 -49.70 3.15 30.86
CA ASP A 647 -50.86 2.49 31.48
C ASP A 647 -52.15 2.61 30.64
N ARG A 648 -52.16 3.46 29.60
CA ARG A 648 -53.27 3.59 28.63
C ARG A 648 -53.27 2.47 27.59
N ILE A 649 -52.16 1.75 27.44
CA ILE A 649 -51.97 0.66 26.47
C ILE A 649 -51.87 -0.68 27.23
N SER A 650 -52.84 -1.56 27.04
CA SER A 650 -52.88 -2.91 27.59
C SER A 650 -52.53 -3.95 26.53
N ILE A 651 -51.88 -5.05 26.95
CA ILE A 651 -51.56 -6.22 26.12
C ILE A 651 -52.26 -7.44 26.73
N GLU A 652 -53.33 -7.88 26.09
CA GLU A 652 -54.23 -8.93 26.58
C GLU A 652 -54.32 -10.11 25.61
N ASN A 653 -55.01 -11.19 26.02
CA ASN A 653 -55.30 -12.36 25.18
C ASN A 653 -54.08 -12.94 24.43
N VAL A 654 -52.92 -12.96 25.09
CA VAL A 654 -51.67 -13.49 24.52
C VAL A 654 -51.77 -15.01 24.33
N GLN A 655 -51.81 -15.45 23.07
CA GLN A 655 -51.83 -16.86 22.68
C GLN A 655 -50.54 -17.21 21.93
N LEU A 656 -49.87 -18.27 22.37
CA LEU A 656 -48.60 -18.76 21.83
C LEU A 656 -48.76 -20.26 21.54
N ASN A 657 -48.58 -20.66 20.28
CA ASN A 657 -48.75 -22.04 19.82
C ASN A 657 -47.60 -22.44 18.86
N PRO A 658 -46.81 -23.49 19.15
CA PRO A 658 -46.84 -24.35 20.34
C PRO A 658 -46.59 -23.57 21.63
N ALA A 659 -46.87 -24.18 22.78
CA ALA A 659 -46.50 -23.58 24.05
C ALA A 659 -44.97 -23.38 24.11
N PRO A 660 -44.46 -22.19 24.49
CA PRO A 660 -43.03 -21.99 24.63
C PRO A 660 -42.48 -22.79 25.81
N VAL A 661 -41.25 -23.27 25.67
CA VAL A 661 -40.51 -23.98 26.72
C VAL A 661 -39.98 -23.03 27.80
N GLU A 662 -39.93 -21.73 27.52
CA GLU A 662 -39.42 -20.70 28.43
C GLU A 662 -40.09 -19.34 28.15
N LYS A 663 -40.30 -18.55 29.20
CA LYS A 663 -40.78 -17.17 29.12
C LYS A 663 -39.99 -16.31 30.10
N GLU A 664 -39.45 -15.19 29.62
CA GLU A 664 -38.61 -14.28 30.41
C GLU A 664 -39.38 -13.05 30.89
N ASP A 665 -38.97 -12.48 32.03
CA ASP A 665 -39.57 -11.29 32.64
C ASP A 665 -39.36 -9.99 31.84
N ASN A 666 -38.60 -10.05 30.75
CA ASN A 666 -38.47 -8.98 29.75
C ASN A 666 -39.50 -9.08 28.60
N GLY A 667 -40.17 -10.22 28.43
CA GLY A 667 -41.12 -10.48 27.33
C GLY A 667 -40.61 -11.42 26.22
N ILE A 668 -39.35 -11.85 26.27
CA ILE A 668 -38.81 -12.88 25.38
C ILE A 668 -39.46 -14.23 25.70
N VAL A 669 -39.74 -15.02 24.67
CA VAL A 669 -40.29 -16.38 24.77
C VAL A 669 -39.49 -17.32 23.86
N ARG A 670 -39.17 -18.52 24.36
CA ARG A 670 -38.43 -19.54 23.60
C ARG A 670 -39.33 -20.72 23.30
N PHE A 671 -39.40 -21.10 22.03
CA PHE A 671 -40.04 -22.33 21.55
C PHE A 671 -38.94 -23.32 21.16
N ARG A 672 -39.15 -24.62 21.36
CA ARG A 672 -38.25 -25.65 20.84
C ARG A 672 -38.99 -26.56 19.88
N LEU A 673 -38.50 -26.69 18.65
CA LEU A 673 -39.07 -27.57 17.63
C LEU A 673 -38.07 -28.66 17.27
N ASN A 674 -38.56 -29.89 17.14
CA ASN A 674 -37.83 -31.01 16.57
C ASN A 674 -38.49 -31.37 15.24
N LEU A 675 -37.83 -31.12 14.11
CA LEU A 675 -38.38 -31.31 12.77
C LEU A 675 -37.63 -32.43 12.05
N LYS A 676 -38.34 -33.42 11.51
CA LYS A 676 -37.76 -34.46 10.64
C LYS A 676 -37.32 -33.87 9.31
N ALA A 677 -36.57 -34.66 8.54
CA ALA A 677 -36.24 -34.35 7.15
C ALA A 677 -37.51 -34.00 6.35
N ASN A 678 -37.47 -32.92 5.58
CA ASN A 678 -38.61 -32.42 4.77
C ASN A 678 -39.88 -32.03 5.56
N GLU A 679 -39.85 -31.98 6.89
CA GLU A 679 -41.02 -31.63 7.72
C GLU A 679 -41.34 -30.12 7.64
N ARG A 680 -42.61 -29.78 7.89
CA ARG A 680 -43.11 -28.41 8.01
C ARG A 680 -43.81 -28.24 9.36
N SER A 681 -43.61 -27.09 9.98
CA SER A 681 -44.25 -26.70 11.25
C SER A 681 -44.59 -25.20 11.23
N SER A 682 -45.21 -24.70 12.30
CA SER A 682 -45.43 -23.27 12.47
C SER A 682 -45.43 -22.85 13.93
N ILE A 683 -45.00 -21.61 14.17
CA ILE A 683 -45.13 -20.92 15.44
C ILE A 683 -46.09 -19.75 15.22
N ARG A 684 -47.22 -19.75 15.94
CA ARG A 684 -48.19 -18.65 15.96
C ARG A 684 -48.09 -17.90 17.27
N MET A 685 -47.96 -16.58 17.16
CA MET A 685 -47.99 -15.64 18.26
C MET A 685 -49.12 -14.64 18.00
N SER A 686 -50.04 -14.49 18.93
CA SER A 686 -51.08 -13.45 18.84
C SER A 686 -51.32 -12.78 20.18
N PHE A 687 -51.73 -11.53 20.14
CA PHE A 687 -52.08 -10.71 21.30
C PHE A 687 -53.11 -9.66 20.91
N GLN A 688 -53.82 -9.12 21.89
CA GLN A 688 -54.78 -8.04 21.72
C GLN A 688 -54.22 -6.76 22.35
N LEU A 689 -53.95 -5.78 21.50
CA LEU A 689 -53.57 -4.42 21.87
C LEU A 689 -54.84 -3.63 22.18
N ILE A 690 -54.96 -3.08 23.38
CA ILE A 690 -56.11 -2.25 23.78
C ILE A 690 -55.59 -0.87 24.19
N HIS A 691 -56.09 0.18 23.55
CA HIS A 691 -55.63 1.56 23.79
C HIS A 691 -56.78 2.57 23.70
N ASP A 692 -56.59 3.76 24.27
CA ASP A 692 -57.51 4.89 24.09
C ASP A 692 -57.46 5.43 22.65
N ARG A 693 -58.58 5.95 22.12
CA ARG A 693 -58.72 6.33 20.70
C ARG A 693 -57.82 7.47 20.23
N ASP A 694 -57.40 8.35 21.14
CA ASP A 694 -56.46 9.45 20.90
C ASP A 694 -54.99 9.01 20.97
N VAL A 695 -54.72 7.83 21.52
CA VAL A 695 -53.38 7.22 21.55
C VAL A 695 -53.13 6.46 20.25
N LEU A 696 -52.09 6.84 19.52
CA LEU A 696 -51.52 6.04 18.43
C LEU A 696 -50.38 5.18 18.98
N PRO A 697 -50.58 3.87 19.23
CA PRO A 697 -49.51 3.00 19.73
C PRO A 697 -48.45 2.77 18.65
N VAL A 698 -47.21 3.17 18.92
CA VAL A 698 -46.07 2.96 18.03
C VAL A 698 -45.18 1.87 18.61
N VAL A 699 -45.08 0.74 17.91
CA VAL A 699 -44.13 -0.34 18.27
C VAL A 699 -42.71 0.15 18.01
N ARG A 700 -42.05 0.66 19.06
CA ARG A 700 -40.62 0.95 19.03
C ARG A 700 -39.85 -0.33 19.34
N ALA A 701 -39.04 -0.79 18.39
CA ALA A 701 -38.07 -1.84 18.64
C ALA A 701 -37.06 -1.35 19.70
N ALA A 702 -37.23 -1.80 20.94
CA ALA A 702 -36.24 -1.59 22.00
C ALA A 702 -35.02 -2.45 21.67
N GLY A 703 -33.92 -1.81 21.25
CA GLY A 703 -32.70 -2.49 20.84
C GLY A 703 -31.98 -3.18 22.00
N GLY A 704 -32.42 -4.39 22.33
CA GLY A 704 -31.71 -5.34 23.18
C GLY A 704 -30.97 -6.36 22.31
N SER A 705 -29.65 -6.37 22.39
CA SER A 705 -28.84 -7.52 21.98
C SER A 705 -28.99 -8.64 23.01
N ARG A 706 -29.10 -9.88 22.56
CA ARG A 706 -28.77 -11.07 23.37
C ARG A 706 -27.31 -11.43 23.14
#